data_AF-A0A348N4I2-F1
#
_entry.id   AF-A0A348N4I2-F1
#
_cell.length_a   1.000
_cell.length_b   1.000
_cell.length_c   1.000
_cell.angle_alpha   90.00
_cell.angle_beta   90.00
_cell.angle_gamma   90.00
#
_symmetry.space_group_name_H-M   'P 1'
#
loop_
_entity.id
_entity.type
_entity.pdbx_description
1 polymer ?
#
loop_
_entity_poly.entity_id
_entity_poly.type
_entity_poly.pdbx_seq_one_letter_code
_entity_poly.pdbx_strand_id
1 'polypeptide(L)'
;MPMKKRNIKRVAAVTMALALVLGLFAVPEFNAHAEEELPTGLEKPIVEYKEVTEEEFNKAIAESKSASENVYNEYVYGESAYKGTDSFWSQFSKPYYDYSFSRLSDSQKSLYYNLYQELYSMIEGGVNLTDNVSDDKGKRHYLTNTVFGSGLSKDDAMEVAYLIAYNAPEFYFVSQYISIVYDGSTGRHGVRMGVYDGMQSGSSRSNYASLIKSKVNWYLNQVSTSLSAYDKEKKIHDLLIDNCYYGSSNTSYSQSCASAFLNPGGETVCAGYSEAFALLCYARGIPVISITSSDHEWSQVQLGNYWYAVDVTHDDVNGSRYRYFNKSDNTMLTLGRVAHTIEGFWSSVGRESCPYDYGSEPVSGGTTWYNGINYSAVYDFDYYINTYGDLKNAFGSDSNAAIAHFVNCGMNEGRQAKSTFNVQSYRNQYQDLRLAFGWNNLPAYYNHYRTAGIYEGRNGTGCTSLQNPIHVFWGTDLSPIYDYNYYNQYTDLRNAFGGDDMAMMTHFLSCGMNEGRRGNVGFDVYSYRNQYSDLRQAFGWNNLNAYYSHYLNSGRREGRAGTGCNTLQNPIHTFFGVDFSPVYDYEYYKSHNADLRMAFGDNDMDYFAHFLTNGMNEGRQASAGFNVWTYASNYADLRNVFGWNLSGYYLHYINYGKKEGRIAV
;
A
#
# COMPACT_ATOMS: atom_id res chain seq x y z
N MET A 1 -27.64 49.16 -26.34
CA MET A 1 -26.88 48.02 -26.90
C MET A 1 -26.34 47.17 -25.75
N PRO A 2 -26.34 45.83 -25.87
CA PRO A 2 -26.88 44.97 -24.81
C PRO A 2 -25.87 44.08 -24.06
N MET A 3 -26.23 43.80 -22.80
CA MET A 3 -26.27 42.53 -22.04
C MET A 3 -25.11 41.49 -21.99
N LYS A 4 -24.76 41.19 -20.72
CA LYS A 4 -24.64 39.88 -20.01
C LYS A 4 -23.40 38.97 -20.20
N LYS A 5 -22.66 38.85 -19.07
CA LYS A 5 -22.34 37.63 -18.26
C LYS A 5 -22.51 36.24 -18.93
N ARG A 6 -21.47 35.37 -18.88
CA ARG A 6 -21.25 34.19 -17.98
C ARG A 6 -20.45 33.02 -18.61
N ASN A 7 -19.69 32.32 -17.74
CA ASN A 7 -19.29 30.88 -17.69
C ASN A 7 -18.33 30.36 -18.79
N ILE A 8 -17.13 29.82 -18.53
CA ILE A 8 -16.65 28.65 -17.75
C ILE A 8 -17.33 27.30 -18.06
N LYS A 9 -16.51 26.38 -18.64
CA LYS A 9 -16.40 24.90 -18.46
C LYS A 9 -16.65 24.01 -19.70
N ARG A 10 -15.57 23.26 -20.03
CA ARG A 10 -15.47 21.79 -20.10
C ARG A 10 -15.76 21.02 -21.42
N VAL A 11 -14.76 20.23 -21.79
CA VAL A 11 -14.77 18.74 -21.98
C VAL A 11 -14.90 18.16 -23.40
N ALA A 12 -13.86 17.38 -23.75
CA ALA A 12 -13.77 16.09 -24.48
C ALA A 12 -14.57 15.93 -25.80
N ALA A 13 -13.89 15.76 -26.93
CA ALA A 13 -13.37 14.50 -27.49
C ALA A 13 -14.43 13.70 -28.26
N VAL A 14 -14.08 13.32 -29.49
CA VAL A 14 -14.52 12.15 -30.31
C VAL A 14 -14.13 12.47 -31.77
N THR A 15 -13.54 11.64 -32.64
CA THR A 15 -12.81 10.36 -32.59
C THR A 15 -12.20 10.17 -33.99
N MET A 16 -10.98 9.62 -34.04
CA MET A 16 -10.24 8.88 -35.10
C MET A 16 -10.67 8.93 -36.58
N ALA A 17 -9.69 9.11 -37.48
CA ALA A 17 -9.06 7.99 -38.22
C ALA A 17 -7.97 8.47 -39.22
N LEU A 18 -6.74 7.94 -39.02
CA LEU A 18 -5.80 7.33 -39.97
C LEU A 18 -5.83 7.76 -41.47
N ALA A 19 -4.74 7.93 -42.22
CA ALA A 19 -3.33 7.50 -42.12
C ALA A 19 -2.50 8.19 -43.23
N LEU A 20 -1.20 7.86 -43.28
CA LEU A 20 -0.16 8.15 -44.28
C LEU A 20 0.67 9.42 -44.04
N VAL A 21 1.90 9.26 -43.52
CA VAL A 21 3.12 9.40 -44.32
C VAL A 21 4.23 8.56 -43.66
N LEU A 22 4.69 7.55 -44.40
CA LEU A 22 5.95 6.84 -44.18
C LEU A 22 7.10 7.78 -44.54
N GLY A 23 7.95 8.10 -43.57
CA GLY A 23 9.19 8.84 -43.75
C GLY A 23 10.34 8.08 -43.09
N LEU A 24 11.11 7.41 -43.93
CA LEU A 24 12.38 6.77 -43.64
C LEU A 24 13.28 7.66 -42.76
N PHE A 25 13.60 7.21 -41.56
CA PHE A 25 14.85 7.57 -40.89
C PHE A 25 15.66 6.30 -40.70
N ALA A 26 16.75 6.22 -41.46
CA ALA A 26 17.78 5.22 -41.28
C ALA A 26 18.32 5.34 -39.85
N VAL A 27 18.20 4.25 -39.09
CA VAL A 27 18.93 4.07 -37.83
C VAL A 27 20.40 3.89 -38.21
N PRO A 28 21.34 4.68 -37.70
CA PRO A 28 22.75 4.41 -37.93
C PRO A 28 23.08 3.08 -37.24
N GLU A 29 23.71 2.17 -37.96
CA GLU A 29 24.37 1.00 -37.39
C GLU A 29 25.30 1.48 -36.28
N PHE A 30 25.01 1.07 -35.05
CA PHE A 30 25.95 1.19 -33.93
C PHE A 30 27.12 0.27 -34.24
N ASN A 31 28.19 0.85 -34.78
CA ASN A 31 29.50 0.21 -34.76
C ASN A 31 29.87 -0.06 -33.29
N ALA A 32 29.97 -1.33 -32.94
CA ALA A 32 30.55 -1.79 -31.69
C ALA A 32 32.02 -1.35 -31.65
N HIS A 33 32.28 -0.18 -31.08
CA HIS A 33 33.61 0.14 -30.58
C HIS A 33 33.86 -0.78 -29.38
N ALA A 34 34.92 -1.59 -29.47
CA ALA A 34 35.42 -2.36 -28.36
C ALA A 34 35.93 -1.38 -27.28
N GLU A 35 35.19 -1.27 -26.17
CA GLU A 35 35.69 -0.61 -24.97
C GLU A 35 36.76 -1.51 -24.34
N GLU A 36 37.92 -0.91 -24.01
CA GLU A 36 39.04 -1.56 -23.33
C GLU A 36 38.57 -2.14 -21.98
N GLU A 37 38.82 -3.42 -21.77
CA GLU A 37 38.59 -4.10 -20.48
C GLU A 37 39.43 -3.39 -19.41
N LEU A 38 38.75 -2.79 -18.42
CA LEU A 38 39.43 -2.14 -17.31
C LEU A 38 40.09 -3.21 -16.43
N PRO A 39 41.40 -3.09 -16.12
CA PRO A 39 42.06 -4.01 -15.22
C PRO A 39 41.44 -3.91 -13.83
N THR A 40 41.02 -5.05 -13.33
CA THR A 40 40.30 -5.27 -12.08
C THR A 40 41.31 -5.46 -10.94
N GLY A 41 41.13 -4.73 -9.85
CA GLY A 41 42.13 -4.56 -8.79
C GLY A 41 42.18 -5.68 -7.75
N LEU A 42 41.65 -6.88 -8.05
CA LEU A 42 41.61 -8.00 -7.10
C LEU A 42 43.00 -8.61 -6.93
N GLU A 43 43.44 -8.78 -5.70
CA GLU A 43 44.58 -9.63 -5.35
C GLU A 43 44.05 -10.97 -4.83
N LYS A 44 44.45 -12.06 -5.48
CA LYS A 44 43.99 -13.40 -5.07
C LYS A 44 44.57 -13.84 -3.73
N PRO A 45 43.83 -14.69 -2.98
CA PRO A 45 44.37 -15.34 -1.82
C PRO A 45 45.69 -16.07 -2.11
N ILE A 46 46.69 -15.80 -1.29
CA ILE A 46 47.99 -16.46 -1.32
C ILE A 46 47.92 -17.58 -0.29
N VAL A 47 47.99 -18.83 -0.75
CA VAL A 47 47.85 -20.00 0.11
C VAL A 47 49.21 -20.66 0.33
N GLU A 48 49.66 -20.66 1.58
CA GLU A 48 50.80 -21.45 2.03
C GLU A 48 50.32 -22.77 2.66
N TYR A 49 51.02 -23.86 2.38
CA TYR A 49 50.80 -25.15 3.05
C TYR A 49 52.01 -25.51 3.90
N LYS A 50 51.78 -25.72 5.20
CA LYS A 50 52.83 -26.02 6.18
C LYS A 50 52.51 -27.29 6.95
N GLU A 51 53.42 -28.27 6.89
CA GLU A 51 53.37 -29.44 7.78
C GLU A 51 54.04 -29.10 9.12
N VAL A 52 53.43 -29.52 10.22
CA VAL A 52 53.92 -29.27 11.59
C VAL A 52 54.08 -30.58 12.37
N THR A 53 55.01 -30.57 13.31
CA THR A 53 55.24 -31.69 14.24
C THR A 53 54.14 -31.78 15.31
N GLU A 54 54.02 -32.95 15.97
CA GLU A 54 53.09 -33.15 17.09
C GLU A 54 53.31 -32.14 18.24
N GLU A 55 54.56 -31.75 18.50
CA GLU A 55 54.90 -30.74 19.50
C GLU A 55 54.37 -29.34 19.12
N GLU A 56 54.57 -28.94 17.86
CA GLU A 56 54.07 -27.69 17.31
C GLU A 56 52.52 -27.67 17.25
N PHE A 57 51.90 -28.79 16.92
CA PHE A 57 50.44 -28.96 16.97
C PHE A 57 49.90 -28.78 18.39
N ASN A 58 50.48 -29.49 19.36
CA ASN A 58 50.06 -29.39 20.76
C ASN A 58 50.27 -27.98 21.34
N LYS A 59 51.35 -27.30 20.92
CA LYS A 59 51.60 -25.89 21.25
C LYS A 59 50.51 -24.98 20.67
N ALA A 60 50.18 -25.13 19.38
CA ALA A 60 49.13 -24.34 18.74
C ALA A 60 47.75 -24.54 19.39
N ILE A 61 47.44 -25.78 19.82
CA ILE A 61 46.23 -26.11 20.59
C ILE A 61 46.24 -25.44 21.98
N ALA A 62 47.39 -25.37 22.65
CA ALA A 62 47.51 -24.74 23.95
C ALA A 62 47.38 -23.22 23.86
N GLU A 63 47.97 -22.60 22.83
CA GLU A 63 47.88 -21.16 22.56
C GLU A 63 46.43 -20.75 22.26
N SER A 64 45.70 -21.51 21.43
CA SER A 64 44.28 -21.26 21.14
C SER A 64 43.37 -21.43 22.37
N LYS A 65 43.66 -22.37 23.27
CA LYS A 65 42.96 -22.56 24.56
C LYS A 65 43.22 -21.44 25.57
N SER A 66 44.39 -20.82 25.54
CA SER A 66 44.76 -19.72 26.47
C SER A 66 44.13 -18.38 26.09
N ALA A 67 43.75 -18.20 24.82
CA ALA A 67 43.14 -16.98 24.30
C ALA A 67 41.61 -16.93 24.46
N SER A 68 40.93 -18.07 24.70
CA SER A 68 39.52 -18.10 25.09
C SER A 68 39.11 -19.44 25.73
N GLU A 69 38.46 -19.38 26.89
CA GLU A 69 38.04 -20.55 27.71
C GLU A 69 37.00 -21.50 27.05
N ASN A 70 36.65 -21.35 25.76
CA ASN A 70 35.53 -22.08 25.14
C ASN A 70 35.80 -22.78 23.78
N VAL A 71 37.03 -22.85 23.27
CA VAL A 71 37.27 -23.22 21.84
C VAL A 71 37.33 -24.73 21.52
N TYR A 72 37.13 -25.63 22.49
CA TYR A 72 37.22 -27.08 22.24
C TYR A 72 35.95 -27.91 22.43
N ASN A 73 34.81 -27.27 22.65
CA ASN A 73 33.55 -27.99 22.56
C ASN A 73 33.19 -28.11 21.08
N GLU A 74 33.07 -29.35 20.60
CA GLU A 74 32.44 -29.70 19.34
C GLU A 74 31.04 -29.05 19.33
N TYR A 75 30.92 -27.88 18.70
CA TYR A 75 29.68 -27.12 18.72
C TYR A 75 28.64 -27.87 17.90
N VAL A 76 27.63 -28.41 18.60
CA VAL A 76 26.46 -29.03 17.97
C VAL A 76 25.54 -27.93 17.44
N TYR A 77 25.22 -28.02 16.16
CA TYR A 77 24.34 -27.10 15.44
C TYR A 77 22.94 -27.05 16.09
N GLY A 78 22.48 -25.87 16.54
CA GLY A 78 21.07 -25.67 16.93
C GLY A 78 20.78 -24.81 18.17
N GLU A 79 21.76 -24.41 18.97
CA GLU A 79 21.54 -23.45 20.08
C GLU A 79 22.23 -22.11 19.80
N SER A 80 21.71 -21.05 20.40
CA SER A 80 22.08 -19.64 20.27
C SER A 80 23.56 -19.34 20.58
N ALA A 81 24.47 -19.79 19.72
CA ALA A 81 25.90 -19.66 19.88
C ALA A 81 26.40 -18.40 19.15
N TYR A 82 25.96 -17.24 19.60
CA TYR A 82 26.65 -15.98 19.30
C TYR A 82 26.65 -15.15 20.58
N LYS A 83 27.83 -15.03 21.20
CA LYS A 83 28.04 -14.25 22.44
C LYS A 83 28.82 -12.96 22.16
N GLY A 84 28.46 -12.26 21.08
CA GLY A 84 28.90 -10.88 20.90
C GLY A 84 28.11 -9.97 21.83
N THR A 85 28.77 -9.33 22.80
CA THR A 85 28.13 -8.34 23.69
C THR A 85 27.96 -6.96 23.04
N ASP A 86 28.62 -6.73 21.90
CA ASP A 86 28.48 -5.51 21.11
C ASP A 86 27.38 -5.65 20.05
N SER A 87 26.33 -4.83 20.17
CA SER A 87 25.17 -4.79 19.28
C SER A 87 25.49 -4.39 17.83
N PHE A 88 26.64 -3.75 17.57
CA PHE A 88 26.99 -3.31 16.23
C PHE A 88 27.54 -4.45 15.38
N TRP A 89 28.58 -5.15 15.83
CA TRP A 89 29.21 -6.20 15.00
C TRP A 89 28.34 -7.46 14.88
N SER A 90 27.53 -7.74 15.91
CA SER A 90 26.62 -8.88 15.92
C SER A 90 25.48 -8.80 14.89
N GLN A 91 25.26 -7.64 14.27
CA GLN A 91 24.25 -7.50 13.21
C GLN A 91 24.71 -8.12 11.87
N PHE A 92 26.02 -8.26 11.68
CA PHE A 92 26.64 -8.88 10.50
C PHE A 92 26.88 -10.38 10.72
N SER A 93 26.98 -10.79 11.98
CA SER A 93 27.41 -12.13 12.40
C SER A 93 26.33 -13.22 12.32
N LYS A 94 25.47 -13.18 11.30
CA LYS A 94 24.42 -14.18 11.10
C LYS A 94 24.80 -15.13 9.97
N PRO A 95 24.90 -16.46 10.23
CA PRO A 95 25.03 -17.48 9.18
C PRO A 95 23.88 -17.50 8.16
N TYR A 96 22.86 -16.66 8.35
CA TYR A 96 21.72 -16.50 7.44
C TYR A 96 22.06 -15.75 6.14
N TYR A 97 23.21 -15.07 6.05
CA TYR A 97 23.55 -14.27 4.86
C TYR A 97 24.63 -14.89 3.97
N ASP A 98 25.49 -15.76 4.52
CA ASP A 98 26.35 -16.61 3.69
C ASP A 98 25.53 -17.83 3.23
N TYR A 99 24.92 -17.72 2.05
CA TYR A 99 24.14 -18.79 1.44
C TYR A 99 24.94 -20.10 1.33
N SER A 100 26.25 -19.99 1.09
CA SER A 100 27.18 -21.11 0.91
C SER A 100 27.37 -21.89 2.21
N PHE A 101 27.23 -21.24 3.37
CA PHE A 101 27.33 -21.89 4.68
C PHE A 101 26.34 -23.05 4.83
N SER A 102 25.13 -22.93 4.29
CA SER A 102 24.10 -23.98 4.36
C SER A 102 24.54 -25.29 3.67
N ARG A 103 25.38 -25.17 2.64
CA ARG A 103 25.86 -26.26 1.78
C ARG A 103 27.13 -26.96 2.30
N LEU A 104 27.82 -26.35 3.26
CA LEU A 104 29.00 -26.93 3.90
C LEU A 104 28.65 -28.23 4.66
N SER A 105 29.57 -29.18 4.65
CA SER A 105 29.51 -30.36 5.53
C SER A 105 29.58 -29.96 7.00
N ASP A 106 29.15 -30.84 7.92
CA ASP A 106 29.18 -30.55 9.36
C ASP A 106 30.60 -30.25 9.86
N SER A 107 31.61 -30.96 9.33
CA SER A 107 33.01 -30.69 9.62
C SER A 107 33.46 -29.31 9.13
N GLN A 108 33.04 -28.89 7.93
CA GLN A 108 33.36 -27.57 7.38
C GLN A 108 32.65 -26.46 8.16
N LYS A 109 31.39 -26.66 8.53
CA LYS A 109 30.63 -25.72 9.38
C LYS A 109 31.29 -25.52 10.74
N SER A 110 31.81 -26.59 11.34
CA SER A 110 32.55 -26.55 12.60
C SER A 110 33.82 -25.71 12.48
N LEU A 111 34.62 -25.93 11.43
CA LEU A 111 35.81 -25.11 11.16
C LEU A 111 35.43 -23.64 10.89
N TYR A 112 34.42 -23.39 10.06
CA TYR A 112 33.93 -22.05 9.74
C TYR A 112 33.56 -21.28 11.01
N TYR A 113 32.77 -21.91 11.88
CA TYR A 113 32.33 -21.29 13.13
C TYR A 113 33.52 -20.99 14.05
N ASN A 114 34.44 -21.93 14.23
CA ASN A 114 35.61 -21.73 15.10
C ASN A 114 36.53 -20.62 14.56
N LEU A 115 36.72 -20.56 13.24
CA LEU A 115 37.52 -19.52 12.61
C LEU A 115 36.84 -18.16 12.71
N TYR A 116 35.53 -18.10 12.50
CA TYR A 116 34.74 -16.90 12.70
C TYR A 116 34.86 -16.39 14.15
N GLN A 117 34.76 -17.26 15.16
CA GLN A 117 34.90 -16.86 16.57
C GLN A 117 36.29 -16.33 16.90
N GLU A 118 37.34 -16.96 16.37
CA GLU A 118 38.73 -16.48 16.51
C GLU A 118 38.84 -15.04 15.97
N LEU A 119 38.36 -14.79 14.75
CA LEU A 119 38.39 -13.46 14.14
C LEU A 119 37.50 -12.45 14.87
N TYR A 120 36.32 -12.86 15.30
CA TYR A 120 35.39 -11.99 16.04
C TYR A 120 35.99 -11.53 17.36
N SER A 121 36.74 -12.40 18.05
CA SER A 121 37.48 -12.02 19.27
C SER A 121 38.52 -10.91 19.02
N MET A 122 38.97 -10.73 17.77
CA MET A 122 40.01 -9.79 17.38
C MET A 122 39.50 -8.43 16.87
N ILE A 123 38.22 -8.30 16.48
CA ILE A 123 37.67 -7.05 15.90
C ILE A 123 37.95 -5.85 16.83
N GLU A 124 37.68 -6.01 18.13
CA GLU A 124 37.89 -4.98 19.15
C GLU A 124 38.70 -5.48 20.35
N GLY A 125 39.20 -6.73 20.28
CA GLY A 125 39.95 -7.36 21.36
C GLY A 125 41.40 -6.88 21.45
N GLY A 126 41.99 -6.99 22.65
CA GLY A 126 43.36 -6.56 22.95
C GLY A 126 44.49 -7.47 22.46
N VAL A 127 44.19 -8.49 21.64
CA VAL A 127 45.17 -9.47 21.17
C VAL A 127 46.21 -8.81 20.27
N ASN A 128 47.50 -9.05 20.49
CA ASN A 128 48.56 -8.57 19.61
C ASN A 128 49.16 -9.75 18.83
N LEU A 129 49.14 -9.67 17.50
CA LEU A 129 49.75 -10.66 16.63
C LEU A 129 51.23 -10.33 16.44
N THR A 130 52.08 -11.34 16.58
CA THR A 130 53.54 -11.21 16.46
C THR A 130 54.11 -12.07 15.34
N ASP A 131 53.52 -13.24 15.08
CA ASP A 131 53.88 -14.08 13.96
C ASP A 131 53.46 -13.43 12.64
N ASN A 132 54.39 -13.41 11.69
CA ASN A 132 54.19 -12.75 10.42
C ASN A 132 55.05 -13.36 9.31
N VAL A 133 54.60 -13.15 8.09
CA VAL A 133 55.23 -13.61 6.86
C VAL A 133 55.21 -12.48 5.84
N SER A 134 56.15 -12.49 4.90
CA SER A 134 56.12 -11.58 3.75
C SER A 134 55.79 -12.38 2.50
N ASP A 135 54.84 -11.89 1.70
CA ASP A 135 54.49 -12.50 0.42
C ASP A 135 55.56 -12.25 -0.65
N ASP A 136 55.35 -12.83 -1.84
CA ASP A 136 56.27 -12.68 -2.98
C ASP A 136 56.38 -11.23 -3.50
N LYS A 137 55.44 -10.35 -3.12
CA LYS A 137 55.43 -8.91 -3.42
C LYS A 137 56.08 -8.08 -2.29
N GLY A 138 56.55 -8.72 -1.23
CA GLY A 138 57.15 -8.08 -0.06
C GLY A 138 56.14 -7.45 0.91
N LYS A 139 54.83 -7.70 0.74
CA LYS A 139 53.80 -7.28 1.70
C LYS A 139 53.84 -8.18 2.92
N ARG A 140 53.74 -7.57 4.11
CA ARG A 140 53.75 -8.29 5.37
C ARG A 140 52.33 -8.64 5.82
N HIS A 141 52.16 -9.87 6.27
CA HIS A 141 50.91 -10.42 6.80
C HIS A 141 51.16 -10.98 8.19
N TYR A 142 50.40 -10.54 9.18
CA TYR A 142 50.40 -11.11 10.52
C TYR A 142 49.44 -12.29 10.59
N LEU A 143 49.77 -13.34 11.31
CA LEU A 143 48.99 -14.57 11.28
C LEU A 143 48.19 -14.76 12.56
N THR A 144 46.91 -15.14 12.43
CA THR A 144 46.09 -15.58 13.56
C THR A 144 46.63 -16.87 14.19
N ASN A 145 46.04 -17.29 15.30
CA ASN A 145 46.25 -18.65 15.80
C ASN A 145 45.72 -19.67 14.78
N THR A 146 46.22 -20.89 14.86
CA THR A 146 45.76 -22.00 14.02
C THR A 146 44.45 -22.56 14.58
N VAL A 147 43.42 -22.57 13.74
CA VAL A 147 42.14 -23.21 14.04
C VAL A 147 42.06 -24.53 13.29
N PHE A 148 42.09 -25.65 14.03
CA PHE A 148 42.06 -27.00 13.46
C PHE A 148 40.64 -27.52 13.26
N GLY A 149 40.39 -28.12 12.09
CA GLY A 149 39.19 -28.89 11.80
C GLY A 149 39.40 -30.39 12.02
N SER A 150 38.30 -31.14 12.05
CA SER A 150 38.31 -32.60 12.22
C SER A 150 37.63 -33.28 11.04
N GLY A 151 38.29 -34.28 10.45
CA GLY A 151 37.75 -35.02 9.31
C GLY A 151 37.69 -34.20 8.01
N LEU A 152 38.55 -33.18 7.86
CA LEU A 152 38.62 -32.32 6.69
C LEU A 152 39.86 -32.63 5.84
N SER A 153 39.70 -32.61 4.52
CA SER A 153 40.80 -32.54 3.58
C SER A 153 41.43 -31.14 3.57
N LYS A 154 42.60 -31.02 2.90
CA LYS A 154 43.24 -29.73 2.64
C LYS A 154 42.28 -28.78 1.90
N ASP A 155 41.59 -29.31 0.89
CA ASP A 155 40.70 -28.53 0.04
C ASP A 155 39.47 -28.06 0.83
N ASP A 156 38.88 -28.92 1.68
CA ASP A 156 37.75 -28.51 2.53
C ASP A 156 38.13 -27.37 3.49
N ALA A 157 39.34 -27.41 4.05
CA ALA A 157 39.85 -26.36 4.93
C ALA A 157 40.11 -25.05 4.17
N MET A 158 40.60 -25.15 2.94
CA MET A 158 40.81 -24.01 2.05
C MET A 158 39.49 -23.38 1.61
N GLU A 159 38.46 -24.18 1.31
CA GLU A 159 37.13 -23.68 0.95
C GLU A 159 36.52 -22.84 2.08
N VAL A 160 36.61 -23.32 3.33
CA VAL A 160 36.15 -22.57 4.51
C VAL A 160 36.91 -21.26 4.68
N ALA A 161 38.23 -21.27 4.49
CA ALA A 161 39.05 -20.07 4.59
C ALA A 161 38.68 -19.03 3.53
N TYR A 162 38.41 -19.46 2.29
CA TYR A 162 37.99 -18.58 1.19
C TYR A 162 36.61 -17.96 1.44
N LEU A 163 35.65 -18.74 1.95
CA LEU A 163 34.33 -18.21 2.29
C LEU A 163 34.44 -17.07 3.31
N ILE A 164 35.24 -17.25 4.35
CA ILE A 164 35.47 -16.19 5.35
C ILE A 164 36.19 -14.98 4.72
N ALA A 165 37.22 -15.21 3.92
CA ALA A 165 37.99 -14.12 3.30
C ALA A 165 37.12 -13.20 2.43
N TYR A 166 36.17 -13.75 1.66
CA TYR A 166 35.34 -12.96 0.75
C TYR A 166 33.98 -12.54 1.33
N ASN A 167 33.38 -13.33 2.22
CA ASN A 167 31.98 -13.15 2.63
C ASN A 167 31.80 -12.73 4.10
N ALA A 168 32.88 -12.49 4.85
CA ALA A 168 32.86 -11.92 6.20
C ALA A 168 33.55 -10.53 6.27
N PRO A 169 33.06 -9.52 5.52
CA PRO A 169 33.66 -8.19 5.41
C PRO A 169 33.72 -7.42 6.74
N GLU A 170 32.97 -7.83 7.77
CA GLU A 170 33.11 -7.31 9.13
C GLU A 170 34.51 -7.54 9.70
N PHE A 171 35.24 -8.55 9.21
CA PHE A 171 36.65 -8.78 9.51
C PHE A 171 37.56 -7.99 8.58
N TYR A 172 37.34 -6.68 8.51
CA TYR A 172 38.05 -5.72 7.65
C TYR A 172 39.59 -5.75 7.72
N PHE A 173 40.14 -6.43 8.72
CA PHE A 173 41.57 -6.57 8.95
C PHE A 173 42.16 -7.85 8.34
N VAL A 174 41.34 -8.79 7.90
CA VAL A 174 41.77 -10.02 7.23
C VAL A 174 42.33 -9.66 5.85
N SER A 175 43.50 -10.21 5.56
CA SER A 175 44.21 -10.02 4.29
C SER A 175 44.11 -11.27 3.42
N GLN A 176 44.60 -11.16 2.18
CA GLN A 176 44.60 -12.26 1.22
C GLN A 176 45.54 -13.42 1.58
N TYR A 177 46.34 -13.35 2.65
CA TYR A 177 47.21 -14.47 3.03
C TYR A 177 46.46 -15.53 3.83
N ILE A 178 46.59 -16.79 3.45
CA ILE A 178 46.00 -17.95 4.14
C ILE A 178 47.09 -19.01 4.32
N SER A 179 47.24 -19.51 5.55
CA SER A 179 48.15 -20.62 5.85
C SER A 179 47.35 -21.85 6.25
N ILE A 180 47.41 -22.91 5.43
CA ILE A 180 46.89 -24.23 5.75
C ILE A 180 47.96 -25.04 6.46
N VAL A 181 47.67 -25.44 7.69
CA VAL A 181 48.57 -26.19 8.56
C VAL A 181 48.13 -27.64 8.59
N TYR A 182 49.01 -28.58 8.27
CA TYR A 182 48.76 -30.01 8.37
C TYR A 182 49.56 -30.62 9.51
N ASP A 183 48.88 -31.34 10.40
CA ASP A 183 49.52 -32.15 11.42
C ASP A 183 49.50 -33.63 11.03
N GLY A 184 50.67 -34.17 10.72
CA GLY A 184 50.84 -35.57 10.34
C GLY A 184 50.56 -36.58 11.46
N SER A 185 50.53 -36.15 12.72
CA SER A 185 50.26 -37.01 13.88
C SER A 185 48.78 -37.25 14.11
N THR A 186 47.93 -36.24 13.93
CA THR A 186 46.46 -36.35 14.06
C THR A 186 45.73 -36.45 12.72
N GLY A 187 46.42 -36.21 11.59
CA GLY A 187 45.84 -36.16 10.25
C GLY A 187 44.89 -34.98 10.05
N ARG A 188 45.00 -33.92 10.86
CA ARG A 188 44.10 -32.76 10.84
C ARG A 188 44.69 -31.61 10.03
N HIS A 189 43.79 -30.89 9.36
CA HIS A 189 44.08 -29.62 8.71
C HIS A 189 43.56 -28.46 9.56
N GLY A 190 44.38 -27.42 9.71
CA GLY A 190 44.03 -26.17 10.37
C GLY A 190 44.28 -24.97 9.48
N VAL A 191 43.65 -23.85 9.83
CA VAL A 191 43.69 -22.60 9.07
C VAL A 191 44.23 -21.49 9.95
N ARG A 192 45.08 -20.65 9.35
CA ARG A 192 45.49 -19.35 9.88
C ARG A 192 45.15 -18.28 8.86
N MET A 193 44.46 -17.23 9.28
CA MET A 193 44.14 -16.09 8.43
C MET A 193 45.24 -15.04 8.57
N GLY A 194 45.61 -14.41 7.45
CA GLY A 194 46.49 -13.26 7.45
C GLY A 194 45.75 -12.00 7.88
N VAL A 195 46.46 -11.09 8.52
CA VAL A 195 46.00 -9.79 8.98
C VAL A 195 46.92 -8.72 8.40
N TYR A 196 46.33 -7.64 7.88
CA TYR A 196 47.08 -6.56 7.24
C TYR A 196 48.14 -5.95 8.16
N ASP A 197 49.31 -5.63 7.60
CA ASP A 197 50.31 -4.81 8.29
C ASP A 197 49.69 -3.46 8.69
N GLY A 198 49.94 -3.07 9.94
CA GLY A 198 49.28 -1.93 10.61
C GLY A 198 48.02 -2.30 11.40
N MET A 199 47.47 -3.52 11.26
CA MET A 199 46.31 -4.01 12.04
C MET A 199 46.66 -5.22 12.94
N GLN A 200 47.94 -5.43 13.21
CA GLN A 200 48.45 -6.53 14.04
C GLN A 200 48.15 -6.37 15.54
N SER A 201 48.12 -5.13 16.04
CA SER A 201 47.84 -4.87 17.45
C SER A 201 46.35 -4.68 17.71
N GLY A 202 45.89 -5.16 18.85
CA GLY A 202 44.50 -5.01 19.28
C GLY A 202 44.06 -3.56 19.32
N SER A 203 44.92 -2.67 19.84
CA SER A 203 44.66 -1.23 19.86
C SER A 203 44.50 -0.61 18.48
N SER A 204 45.28 -1.08 17.48
CA SER A 204 45.12 -0.60 16.11
C SER A 204 43.78 -1.03 15.54
N ARG A 205 43.41 -2.30 15.68
CA ARG A 205 42.10 -2.81 15.24
C ARG A 205 40.96 -2.08 15.94
N SER A 206 40.99 -1.88 17.26
CA SER A 206 39.95 -1.10 17.96
C SER A 206 39.77 0.32 17.39
N ASN A 207 40.86 0.98 16.93
CA ASN A 207 40.78 2.28 16.27
C ASN A 207 40.10 2.19 14.90
N TYR A 208 40.51 1.23 14.05
CA TYR A 208 39.88 1.00 12.75
C TYR A 208 38.39 0.62 12.90
N ALA A 209 38.06 -0.28 13.83
CA ALA A 209 36.69 -0.67 14.15
C ALA A 209 35.82 0.55 14.50
N SER A 210 36.33 1.49 15.30
CA SER A 210 35.61 2.71 15.67
C SER A 210 35.34 3.64 14.47
N LEU A 211 36.30 3.76 13.55
CA LEU A 211 36.15 4.54 12.33
C LEU A 211 35.16 3.90 11.35
N ILE A 212 35.25 2.58 11.16
CA ILE A 212 34.34 1.81 10.30
C ILE A 212 32.92 1.88 10.86
N LYS A 213 32.74 1.66 12.17
CA LYS A 213 31.45 1.84 12.86
C LYS A 213 30.80 3.18 12.53
N SER A 214 31.58 4.26 12.63
CA SER A 214 31.11 5.62 12.37
C SER A 214 30.70 5.81 10.92
N LYS A 215 31.50 5.31 9.97
CA LYS A 215 31.22 5.43 8.54
C LYS A 215 30.04 4.56 8.10
N VAL A 216 29.95 3.33 8.57
CA VAL A 216 28.82 2.42 8.30
C VAL A 216 27.52 3.01 8.84
N ASN A 217 27.51 3.52 10.07
CA ASN A 217 26.32 4.18 10.63
C ASN A 217 25.87 5.39 9.79
N TRP A 218 26.81 6.15 9.21
CA TRP A 218 26.49 7.26 8.32
C TRP A 218 25.80 6.80 7.02
N TYR A 219 26.26 5.70 6.41
CA TYR A 219 25.57 5.08 5.26
C TYR A 219 24.19 4.57 5.67
N LEU A 220 24.12 3.81 6.77
CA LEU A 220 22.89 3.19 7.23
C LEU A 220 21.82 4.25 7.57
N ASN A 221 22.17 5.39 8.16
CA ASN A 221 21.20 6.45 8.45
C ASN A 221 20.48 7.01 7.20
N GLN A 222 21.01 6.77 6.00
CA GLN A 222 20.43 7.21 4.73
C GLN A 222 19.58 6.13 4.03
N VAL A 223 19.54 4.91 4.60
CA VAL A 223 18.79 3.77 4.07
C VAL A 223 17.69 3.44 5.08
N SER A 224 16.42 3.73 4.79
CA SER A 224 15.34 3.43 5.73
C SER A 224 15.10 1.91 5.86
N THR A 225 14.81 1.44 7.09
CA THR A 225 14.41 0.03 7.33
C THR A 225 13.06 -0.33 6.68
N SER A 226 12.21 0.67 6.41
CA SER A 226 10.88 0.48 5.82
C SER A 226 10.88 0.29 4.30
N LEU A 227 12.01 0.51 3.64
CA LEU A 227 12.15 0.33 2.19
C LEU A 227 12.04 -1.16 1.80
N SER A 228 11.65 -1.41 0.54
CA SER A 228 11.70 -2.75 -0.04
C SER A 228 13.16 -3.25 -0.13
N ALA A 229 13.37 -4.56 -0.27
CA ALA A 229 14.73 -5.11 -0.41
C ALA A 229 15.47 -4.48 -1.60
N TYR A 230 14.80 -4.37 -2.76
CA TYR A 230 15.31 -3.70 -3.95
C TYR A 230 15.65 -2.22 -3.71
N ASP A 231 14.76 -1.47 -3.06
CA ASP A 231 15.00 -0.03 -2.81
C ASP A 231 16.15 0.20 -1.81
N LYS A 232 16.32 -0.70 -0.83
CA LYS A 232 17.45 -0.66 0.10
C LYS A 232 18.76 -0.93 -0.64
N GLU A 233 18.81 -2.03 -1.40
CA GLU A 233 19.95 -2.43 -2.20
C GLU A 233 20.36 -1.31 -3.16
N LYS A 234 19.42 -0.82 -3.97
CA LYS A 234 19.66 0.26 -4.91
C LYS A 234 20.19 1.52 -4.21
N LYS A 235 19.65 1.86 -3.04
CA LYS A 235 20.12 3.01 -2.25
C LYS A 235 21.55 2.80 -1.73
N ILE A 236 21.90 1.59 -1.30
CA ILE A 236 23.27 1.25 -0.87
C ILE A 236 24.23 1.36 -2.05
N HIS A 237 23.90 0.72 -3.17
CA HIS A 237 24.65 0.82 -4.44
C HIS A 237 24.89 2.28 -4.81
N ASP A 238 23.83 3.08 -4.80
CA ASP A 238 23.90 4.49 -5.17
C ASP A 238 24.80 5.29 -4.23
N LEU A 239 24.70 5.05 -2.91
CA LEU A 239 25.54 5.73 -1.93
C LEU A 239 27.01 5.40 -2.09
N LEU A 240 27.37 4.15 -2.43
CA LEU A 240 28.76 3.77 -2.65
C LEU A 240 29.33 4.44 -3.89
N ILE A 241 28.62 4.45 -5.02
CA ILE A 241 29.05 5.19 -6.21
C ILE A 241 29.20 6.68 -5.92
N ASP A 242 28.31 7.28 -5.14
CA ASP A 242 28.37 8.72 -4.86
C ASP A 242 29.48 9.11 -3.85
N ASN A 243 30.10 8.16 -3.14
CA ASN A 243 31.04 8.42 -2.04
C ASN A 243 32.36 7.65 -2.12
N CYS A 244 32.53 6.84 -3.15
CA CYS A 244 33.75 6.11 -3.46
C CYS A 244 34.12 6.38 -4.92
N TYR A 245 35.36 6.12 -5.28
CA TYR A 245 35.77 6.10 -6.67
C TYR A 245 36.81 5.01 -6.89
N TYR A 246 36.81 4.41 -8.07
CA TYR A 246 37.81 3.42 -8.43
C TYR A 246 39.21 4.05 -8.58
N GLY A 247 40.19 3.48 -7.89
CA GLY A 247 41.59 3.92 -7.95
C GLY A 247 42.55 2.74 -7.75
N SER A 248 43.83 2.95 -8.05
CA SER A 248 44.87 1.91 -7.93
C SER A 248 45.38 1.78 -6.48
N SER A 249 44.47 1.74 -5.49
CA SER A 249 44.75 2.16 -4.11
C SER A 249 46.06 1.57 -3.55
N ASN A 250 46.98 2.45 -3.18
CA ASN A 250 48.30 2.09 -2.62
C ASN A 250 48.23 1.69 -1.13
N THR A 251 47.02 1.47 -0.59
CA THR A 251 46.83 1.08 0.81
C THR A 251 47.02 -0.42 0.98
N SER A 252 47.59 -0.84 2.11
CA SER A 252 47.85 -2.26 2.38
C SER A 252 46.57 -3.10 2.45
N TYR A 253 45.43 -2.47 2.75
CA TYR A 253 44.11 -3.07 2.93
C TYR A 253 43.13 -2.77 1.78
N SER A 254 43.63 -2.56 0.56
CA SER A 254 42.80 -2.27 -0.62
C SER A 254 41.77 -3.37 -0.91
N GLN A 255 42.10 -4.62 -0.56
CA GLN A 255 41.22 -5.79 -0.69
C GLN A 255 40.29 -5.94 0.52
N SER A 256 39.74 -4.82 1.02
CA SER A 256 38.76 -4.87 2.09
C SER A 256 37.82 -3.66 2.06
N CYS A 257 36.61 -3.81 2.63
CA CYS A 257 35.67 -2.71 2.85
C CYS A 257 36.29 -1.51 3.59
N ALA A 258 37.36 -1.71 4.38
CA ALA A 258 38.10 -0.63 5.03
C ALA A 258 38.58 0.42 4.03
N SER A 259 39.01 0.04 2.83
CA SER A 259 39.46 0.99 1.81
C SER A 259 38.32 1.91 1.35
N ALA A 260 37.15 1.36 1.02
CA ALA A 260 35.97 2.14 0.62
C ALA A 260 35.49 3.10 1.71
N PHE A 261 35.63 2.70 2.99
CA PHE A 261 35.15 3.50 4.11
C PHE A 261 36.14 4.55 4.63
N LEU A 262 37.45 4.25 4.58
CA LEU A 262 38.46 5.01 5.31
C LEU A 262 39.46 5.74 4.41
N ASN A 263 39.65 5.32 3.16
CA ASN A 263 40.57 6.01 2.27
C ASN A 263 40.07 7.43 1.98
N PRO A 264 40.98 8.41 1.81
CA PRO A 264 40.62 9.78 1.44
C PRO A 264 39.76 9.79 0.17
N GLY A 265 38.57 10.39 0.27
CA GLY A 265 37.61 10.48 -0.83
C GLY A 265 36.95 9.14 -1.23
N GLY A 266 37.18 8.06 -0.48
CA GLY A 266 36.63 6.73 -0.77
C GLY A 266 37.32 5.99 -1.90
N GLU A 267 38.60 6.25 -2.15
CA GLU A 267 39.40 5.51 -3.14
C GLU A 267 39.46 4.02 -2.81
N THR A 268 39.02 3.17 -3.74
CA THR A 268 39.01 1.71 -3.52
C THR A 268 39.13 0.93 -4.84
N VAL A 269 39.24 -0.39 -4.73
CA VAL A 269 39.26 -1.36 -5.84
C VAL A 269 38.01 -2.25 -5.78
N CYS A 270 37.89 -3.20 -6.71
CA CYS A 270 36.71 -4.04 -6.82
C CYS A 270 36.36 -4.81 -5.54
N ALA A 271 37.35 -5.38 -4.85
CA ALA A 271 37.16 -6.07 -3.58
C ALA A 271 36.59 -5.14 -2.50
N GLY A 272 37.15 -3.92 -2.36
CA GLY A 272 36.65 -2.96 -1.38
C GLY A 272 35.23 -2.46 -1.68
N TYR A 273 34.86 -2.29 -2.95
CA TYR A 273 33.47 -2.03 -3.35
C TYR A 273 32.55 -3.18 -2.95
N SER A 274 32.89 -4.42 -3.34
CA SER A 274 32.05 -5.60 -3.10
C SER A 274 31.86 -5.87 -1.61
N GLU A 275 32.93 -5.84 -0.82
CA GLU A 275 32.84 -6.04 0.63
C GLU A 275 32.07 -4.93 1.34
N ALA A 276 32.24 -3.65 0.94
CA ALA A 276 31.48 -2.55 1.52
C ALA A 276 29.99 -2.65 1.20
N PHE A 277 29.66 -3.05 -0.03
CA PHE A 277 28.29 -3.33 -0.45
C PHE A 277 27.69 -4.48 0.34
N ALA A 278 28.43 -5.59 0.48
CA ALA A 278 28.01 -6.75 1.25
C ALA A 278 27.72 -6.40 2.72
N LEU A 279 28.65 -5.70 3.38
CA LEU A 279 28.50 -5.29 4.79
C LEU A 279 27.23 -4.43 5.00
N LEU A 280 26.96 -3.47 4.11
CA LEU A 280 25.79 -2.59 4.21
C LEU A 280 24.48 -3.35 3.92
N CYS A 281 24.49 -4.31 2.99
CA CYS A 281 23.37 -5.20 2.69
C CYS A 281 23.06 -6.13 3.88
N TYR A 282 24.07 -6.71 4.53
CA TYR A 282 23.91 -7.49 5.76
C TYR A 282 23.21 -6.71 6.88
N ALA A 283 23.66 -5.46 7.14
CA ALA A 283 23.01 -4.58 8.11
C ALA A 283 21.55 -4.24 7.76
N ARG A 284 21.14 -4.44 6.50
CA ARG A 284 19.78 -4.16 6.01
C ARG A 284 18.93 -5.41 5.75
N GLY A 285 19.45 -6.57 6.12
CA GLY A 285 18.75 -7.85 5.99
C GLY A 285 18.57 -8.30 4.54
N ILE A 286 19.52 -7.94 3.68
CA ILE A 286 19.54 -8.31 2.27
C ILE A 286 20.57 -9.43 2.12
N PRO A 287 20.17 -10.66 1.75
CA PRO A 287 21.11 -11.73 1.48
C PRO A 287 21.99 -11.37 0.28
N VAL A 288 23.30 -11.47 0.48
CA VAL A 288 24.31 -11.09 -0.50
C VAL A 288 25.54 -11.98 -0.33
N ILE A 289 26.23 -12.30 -1.42
CA ILE A 289 27.55 -12.94 -1.39
C ILE A 289 28.49 -12.21 -2.33
N SER A 290 29.75 -12.05 -1.95
CA SER A 290 30.83 -11.66 -2.87
C SER A 290 31.31 -12.89 -3.63
N ILE A 291 31.52 -12.73 -4.93
CA ILE A 291 32.08 -13.74 -5.82
C ILE A 291 33.19 -13.16 -6.68
N THR A 292 34.02 -14.03 -7.25
CA THR A 292 35.23 -13.63 -7.98
C THR A 292 35.41 -14.36 -9.30
N SER A 293 36.09 -13.67 -10.22
CA SER A 293 36.78 -14.22 -11.40
C SER A 293 38.29 -14.21 -11.15
N SER A 294 39.11 -14.50 -12.17
CA SER A 294 40.58 -14.52 -12.02
C SER A 294 41.19 -13.20 -11.51
N ASP A 295 40.54 -12.06 -11.79
CA ASP A 295 41.07 -10.72 -11.49
C ASP A 295 40.02 -9.75 -10.93
N HIS A 296 38.76 -10.15 -10.81
CA HIS A 296 37.67 -9.26 -10.38
C HIS A 296 36.82 -9.83 -9.25
N GLU A 297 36.24 -8.93 -8.46
CA GLU A 297 35.27 -9.24 -7.39
C GLU A 297 34.01 -8.39 -7.54
N TRP A 298 32.86 -9.03 -7.41
CA TRP A 298 31.53 -8.39 -7.42
C TRP A 298 30.56 -9.15 -6.52
N SER A 299 29.33 -8.67 -6.40
CA SER A 299 28.34 -9.22 -5.47
C SER A 299 27.18 -9.94 -6.18
N GLN A 300 26.50 -10.81 -5.46
CA GLN A 300 25.20 -11.36 -5.85
C GLN A 300 24.19 -11.15 -4.75
N VAL A 301 23.00 -10.68 -5.10
CA VAL A 301 21.95 -10.31 -4.15
C VAL A 301 20.71 -11.16 -4.38
N GLN A 302 20.10 -11.65 -3.31
CA GLN A 302 18.82 -12.35 -3.38
C GLN A 302 17.66 -11.36 -3.26
N LEU A 303 16.84 -11.25 -4.32
CA LEU A 303 15.58 -10.51 -4.29
C LEU A 303 14.42 -11.44 -4.61
N GLY A 304 13.54 -11.65 -3.63
CA GLY A 304 12.44 -12.61 -3.77
C GLY A 304 12.98 -14.04 -3.92
N ASN A 305 12.66 -14.70 -5.03
CA ASN A 305 13.00 -16.11 -5.26
C ASN A 305 14.29 -16.32 -6.07
N TYR A 306 14.94 -15.25 -6.54
CA TYR A 306 16.08 -15.35 -7.44
C TYR A 306 17.26 -14.53 -6.94
N TRP A 307 18.45 -14.93 -7.40
CA TRP A 307 19.70 -14.22 -7.19
C TRP A 307 20.03 -13.39 -8.42
N TYR A 308 20.65 -12.22 -8.21
CA TYR A 308 21.05 -11.30 -9.27
C TYR A 308 22.47 -10.80 -9.02
N ALA A 309 23.26 -10.68 -10.08
CA ALA A 309 24.61 -10.15 -10.00
C ALA A 309 24.58 -8.62 -9.94
N VAL A 310 25.44 -8.04 -9.11
CA VAL A 310 25.60 -6.60 -8.91
C VAL A 310 27.08 -6.26 -8.91
N ASP A 311 27.49 -5.34 -9.78
CA ASP A 311 28.86 -4.85 -9.81
C ASP A 311 28.90 -3.33 -9.66
N VAL A 312 29.06 -2.90 -8.40
CA VAL A 312 29.17 -1.49 -8.03
C VAL A 312 30.38 -0.83 -8.69
N THR A 313 31.47 -1.59 -8.86
CA THR A 313 32.73 -1.08 -9.43
C THR A 313 32.54 -0.71 -10.89
N HIS A 314 31.99 -1.62 -11.69
CA HIS A 314 31.77 -1.37 -13.12
C HIS A 314 30.68 -0.32 -13.37
N ASP A 315 29.70 -0.18 -12.47
CA ASP A 315 28.69 0.88 -12.54
C ASP A 315 29.22 2.27 -12.13
N ASP A 316 30.34 2.35 -11.39
CA ASP A 316 31.07 3.59 -11.12
C ASP A 316 31.90 4.04 -12.33
N VAL A 317 32.73 3.15 -12.89
CA VAL A 317 33.76 3.53 -13.89
C VAL A 317 33.26 3.64 -15.34
N ASN A 318 32.18 2.96 -15.73
CA ASN A 318 31.74 2.90 -17.13
C ASN A 318 30.73 3.99 -17.53
N GLY A 319 30.51 5.00 -16.69
CA GLY A 319 29.64 6.15 -17.01
C GLY A 319 28.15 5.83 -17.18
N SER A 320 27.74 4.58 -16.96
CA SER A 320 26.36 4.11 -17.05
C SER A 320 25.96 3.44 -15.75
N ARG A 321 25.48 4.24 -14.80
CA ARG A 321 24.86 3.76 -13.54
C ARG A 321 23.79 2.71 -13.88
N TYR A 322 23.84 1.55 -13.22
CA TYR A 322 22.93 0.40 -13.38
C TYR A 322 23.15 -0.52 -14.59
N ARG A 323 24.28 -0.42 -15.30
CA ARG A 323 24.59 -1.33 -16.40
C ARG A 323 24.84 -2.76 -15.88
N TYR A 324 25.47 -2.89 -14.72
CA TYR A 324 25.80 -4.14 -14.04
C TYR A 324 24.99 -4.35 -12.75
N PHE A 325 23.92 -3.59 -12.56
CA PHE A 325 23.02 -3.73 -11.42
C PHE A 325 21.92 -4.75 -11.70
N ASN A 326 21.85 -5.79 -10.86
CA ASN A 326 20.83 -6.83 -10.84
C ASN A 326 20.67 -7.59 -12.17
N LYS A 327 21.75 -8.23 -12.62
CA LYS A 327 21.88 -8.92 -13.91
C LYS A 327 21.95 -10.44 -13.77
N SER A 328 21.62 -11.15 -14.84
CA SER A 328 21.93 -12.58 -14.96
C SER A 328 23.43 -12.82 -15.13
N ASP A 329 23.90 -14.01 -14.78
CA ASP A 329 25.28 -14.45 -15.04
C ASP A 329 25.63 -14.34 -16.51
N ASN A 330 24.69 -14.69 -17.39
CA ASN A 330 24.88 -14.62 -18.83
C ASN A 330 25.02 -13.16 -19.31
N THR A 331 24.22 -12.24 -18.76
CA THR A 331 24.36 -10.81 -19.06
C THR A 331 25.69 -10.27 -18.55
N MET A 332 26.12 -10.63 -17.33
CA MET A 332 27.42 -10.23 -16.80
C MET A 332 28.57 -10.69 -17.69
N LEU A 333 28.56 -11.96 -18.10
CA LEU A 333 29.52 -12.52 -19.06
C LEU A 333 29.50 -11.82 -20.42
N THR A 334 28.32 -11.40 -20.88
CA THR A 334 28.20 -10.69 -22.17
C THR A 334 28.73 -9.25 -22.08
N LEU A 335 28.49 -8.57 -20.95
CA LEU A 335 28.87 -7.17 -20.73
C LEU A 335 30.34 -7.00 -20.37
N GLY A 336 30.87 -7.84 -19.48
CA GLY A 336 32.25 -7.74 -18.98
C GLY A 336 33.19 -8.84 -19.45
N ARG A 337 32.74 -9.71 -20.37
CA ARG A 337 33.56 -10.76 -21.02
C ARG A 337 34.32 -11.62 -20.00
N VAL A 338 35.66 -11.61 -20.05
CA VAL A 338 36.50 -12.48 -19.21
C VAL A 338 36.48 -12.07 -17.75
N ALA A 339 36.28 -10.79 -17.44
CA ALA A 339 36.28 -10.25 -16.07
C ALA A 339 35.14 -10.80 -15.19
N HIS A 340 34.04 -11.27 -15.78
CA HIS A 340 32.92 -11.90 -15.04
C HIS A 340 32.85 -13.42 -15.22
N THR A 341 33.96 -14.06 -15.61
CA THR A 341 34.06 -15.52 -15.66
C THR A 341 34.21 -16.07 -14.25
N ILE A 342 33.12 -16.61 -13.70
CA ILE A 342 33.04 -17.14 -12.34
C ILE A 342 34.03 -18.30 -12.15
N GLU A 343 34.81 -18.25 -11.07
CA GLU A 343 35.75 -19.33 -10.73
C GLU A 343 35.07 -20.63 -10.33
N GLY A 344 35.73 -21.76 -10.62
CA GLY A 344 35.25 -23.10 -10.28
C GLY A 344 35.03 -23.33 -8.77
N PHE A 345 35.77 -22.60 -7.92
CA PHE A 345 35.58 -22.60 -6.46
C PHE A 345 34.12 -22.28 -6.06
N TRP A 346 33.50 -21.27 -6.66
CA TRP A 346 32.12 -20.90 -6.32
C TRP A 346 31.11 -22.00 -6.67
N SER A 347 31.43 -22.81 -7.68
CA SER A 347 30.63 -23.99 -8.00
C SER A 347 30.82 -25.12 -6.97
N SER A 348 32.02 -25.30 -6.41
CA SER A 348 32.28 -26.36 -5.41
C SER A 348 31.57 -26.10 -4.08
N VAL A 349 31.43 -24.83 -3.68
CA VAL A 349 30.71 -24.41 -2.46
C VAL A 349 29.20 -24.24 -2.65
N GLY A 350 28.65 -24.59 -3.82
CA GLY A 350 27.20 -24.65 -4.04
C GLY A 350 26.50 -23.30 -4.21
N ARG A 351 27.18 -22.31 -4.82
CA ARG A 351 26.62 -21.01 -5.20
C ARG A 351 25.38 -21.16 -6.09
N GLU A 352 24.35 -20.34 -5.86
CA GLU A 352 23.20 -20.22 -6.76
C GLU A 352 23.55 -19.42 -8.02
N SER A 353 23.01 -19.85 -9.16
CA SER A 353 23.09 -19.05 -10.39
C SER A 353 22.28 -17.77 -10.29
N CYS A 354 22.65 -16.75 -11.07
CA CYS A 354 21.79 -15.61 -11.40
C CYS A 354 21.14 -15.85 -12.76
N PRO A 355 19.96 -16.48 -12.82
CA PRO A 355 19.41 -16.96 -14.09
C PRO A 355 18.81 -15.86 -14.97
N TYR A 356 18.43 -14.70 -14.38
CA TYR A 356 17.66 -13.67 -15.07
C TYR A 356 18.18 -12.27 -14.75
N ASP A 357 18.04 -11.36 -15.71
CA ASP A 357 18.11 -9.94 -15.40
C ASP A 357 16.87 -9.57 -14.59
N TYR A 358 17.02 -8.70 -13.59
CA TYR A 358 15.90 -8.32 -12.75
C TYR A 358 14.74 -7.73 -13.56
N GLY A 359 13.56 -8.33 -13.41
CA GLY A 359 12.35 -8.04 -14.18
C GLY A 359 12.17 -8.90 -15.44
N SER A 360 13.05 -9.88 -15.71
CA SER A 360 12.97 -10.81 -16.85
C SER A 360 12.71 -12.27 -16.47
N GLU A 361 12.38 -12.53 -15.20
CA GLU A 361 12.24 -13.88 -14.66
C GLU A 361 11.03 -14.62 -15.28
N PRO A 362 11.19 -15.90 -15.67
CA PRO A 362 10.10 -16.76 -16.08
C PRO A 362 9.30 -17.13 -14.85
N VAL A 363 8.04 -16.75 -14.87
CA VAL A 363 7.20 -16.84 -13.69
C VAL A 363 6.46 -18.18 -13.72
N SER A 364 6.83 -19.09 -12.82
CA SER A 364 5.94 -20.18 -12.43
C SER A 364 4.69 -19.56 -11.81
N GLY A 365 3.53 -19.76 -12.43
CA GLY A 365 2.28 -19.08 -12.06
C GLY A 365 2.11 -17.67 -12.65
N GLY A 366 2.85 -17.31 -13.71
CA GLY A 366 2.70 -16.08 -14.50
C GLY A 366 3.03 -14.77 -13.77
N THR A 367 3.52 -13.75 -14.49
CA THR A 367 3.94 -12.49 -13.85
C THR A 367 2.81 -11.82 -13.07
N THR A 368 3.16 -11.27 -11.91
CA THR A 368 2.27 -10.42 -11.11
C THR A 368 2.68 -8.95 -11.18
N TRP A 369 3.77 -8.63 -11.88
CA TRP A 369 4.30 -7.29 -12.04
C TRP A 369 3.86 -6.67 -13.37
N TYR A 370 3.40 -5.43 -13.32
CA TYR A 370 3.09 -4.65 -14.50
C TYR A 370 3.46 -3.18 -14.25
N ASN A 371 4.30 -2.61 -15.12
CA ASN A 371 4.82 -1.24 -15.00
C ASN A 371 5.41 -0.91 -13.61
N GLY A 372 6.21 -1.83 -13.05
CA GLY A 372 6.84 -1.65 -11.74
C GLY A 372 5.90 -1.78 -10.54
N ILE A 373 4.65 -2.23 -10.74
CA ILE A 373 3.67 -2.43 -9.68
C ILE A 373 3.36 -3.92 -9.53
N ASN A 374 3.44 -4.44 -8.30
CA ASN A 374 3.14 -5.82 -7.96
C ASN A 374 1.65 -6.02 -7.59
N TYR A 375 0.91 -6.79 -8.39
CA TYR A 375 -0.52 -7.09 -8.25
C TYR A 375 -0.84 -8.43 -7.55
N SER A 376 0.15 -9.15 -7.03
CA SER A 376 -0.02 -10.49 -6.42
C SER A 376 -1.11 -10.58 -5.34
N ALA A 377 -1.42 -9.48 -4.63
CA ALA A 377 -2.48 -9.43 -3.64
C ALA A 377 -3.90 -9.64 -4.22
N VAL A 378 -4.10 -9.32 -5.50
CA VAL A 378 -5.40 -9.34 -6.18
C VAL A 378 -5.38 -10.10 -7.51
N TYR A 379 -4.22 -10.58 -7.94
CA TYR A 379 -4.01 -11.27 -9.20
C TYR A 379 -3.22 -12.57 -9.00
N ASP A 380 -3.62 -13.58 -9.77
CA ASP A 380 -3.00 -14.89 -9.93
C ASP A 380 -3.27 -15.34 -11.37
N PHE A 381 -2.21 -15.56 -12.15
CA PHE A 381 -2.36 -15.81 -13.59
C PHE A 381 -3.15 -17.09 -13.87
N ASP A 382 -2.81 -18.18 -13.20
CA ASP A 382 -3.44 -19.48 -13.42
C ASP A 382 -4.92 -19.42 -13.04
N TYR A 383 -5.26 -18.78 -11.92
CA TYR A 383 -6.63 -18.53 -11.53
C TYR A 383 -7.36 -17.69 -12.60
N TYR A 384 -6.75 -16.59 -13.03
CA TYR A 384 -7.39 -15.64 -13.95
C TYR A 384 -7.66 -16.26 -15.32
N ILE A 385 -6.67 -16.93 -15.91
CA ILE A 385 -6.81 -17.59 -17.22
C ILE A 385 -7.76 -18.78 -17.14
N ASN A 386 -7.72 -19.59 -16.08
CA ASN A 386 -8.63 -20.73 -15.99
C ASN A 386 -10.07 -20.35 -15.58
N THR A 387 -10.26 -19.18 -14.97
CA THR A 387 -11.60 -18.64 -14.65
C THR A 387 -12.31 -18.10 -15.90
N TYR A 388 -11.57 -17.49 -16.82
CA TYR A 388 -12.12 -16.77 -17.96
C TYR A 388 -11.70 -17.41 -19.29
N GLY A 389 -12.61 -18.18 -19.88
CA GLY A 389 -12.35 -18.91 -21.13
C GLY A 389 -11.99 -18.03 -22.32
N ASP A 390 -12.51 -16.80 -22.38
CA ASP A 390 -12.13 -15.79 -23.38
C ASP A 390 -10.64 -15.42 -23.27
N LEU A 391 -10.14 -15.24 -22.04
CA LEU A 391 -8.74 -14.92 -21.80
C LEU A 391 -7.82 -16.12 -22.06
N LYS A 392 -8.29 -17.33 -21.71
CA LYS A 392 -7.57 -18.57 -22.06
C LYS A 392 -7.37 -18.74 -23.55
N ASN A 393 -8.41 -18.45 -24.33
CA ASN A 393 -8.33 -18.52 -25.79
C ASN A 393 -7.47 -17.38 -26.38
N ALA A 394 -7.52 -16.19 -25.79
CA ALA A 394 -6.78 -15.02 -26.28
C ALA A 394 -5.29 -15.06 -25.93
N PHE A 395 -4.93 -15.49 -24.72
CA PHE A 395 -3.57 -15.35 -24.18
C PHE A 395 -2.90 -16.69 -23.90
N GLY A 396 -3.64 -17.77 -23.65
CA GLY A 396 -3.06 -19.08 -23.35
C GLY A 396 -2.08 -19.01 -22.17
N SER A 397 -0.80 -19.28 -22.44
CA SER A 397 0.29 -19.21 -21.46
C SER A 397 0.99 -17.84 -21.38
N ASP A 398 0.53 -16.83 -22.12
CA ASP A 398 1.12 -15.47 -22.12
C ASP A 398 0.71 -14.69 -20.86
N SER A 399 1.55 -14.81 -19.82
CA SER A 399 1.29 -14.13 -18.55
C SER A 399 1.45 -12.61 -18.61
N ASN A 400 2.28 -12.08 -19.51
CA ASN A 400 2.45 -10.63 -19.68
C ASN A 400 1.19 -10.01 -20.30
N ALA A 401 0.63 -10.64 -21.33
CA ALA A 401 -0.64 -10.20 -21.91
C ALA A 401 -1.80 -10.31 -20.91
N ALA A 402 -1.82 -11.37 -20.10
CA ALA A 402 -2.86 -11.58 -19.10
C ALA A 402 -2.83 -10.53 -17.98
N ILE A 403 -1.66 -10.19 -17.42
CA ILE A 403 -1.57 -9.12 -16.40
C ILE A 403 -1.87 -7.76 -17.01
N ALA A 404 -1.38 -7.48 -18.23
CA ALA A 404 -1.69 -6.23 -18.93
C ALA A 404 -3.19 -6.08 -19.14
N HIS A 405 -3.88 -7.15 -19.54
CA HIS A 405 -5.34 -7.16 -19.64
C HIS A 405 -5.99 -6.94 -18.27
N PHE A 406 -5.56 -7.64 -17.22
CA PHE A 406 -6.17 -7.47 -15.90
C PHE A 406 -6.09 -6.02 -15.42
N VAL A 407 -4.93 -5.38 -15.55
CA VAL A 407 -4.72 -4.00 -15.11
C VAL A 407 -5.49 -2.99 -15.97
N ASN A 408 -5.44 -3.13 -17.31
CA ASN A 408 -6.04 -2.16 -18.22
C ASN A 408 -7.56 -2.34 -18.38
N CYS A 409 -8.05 -3.57 -18.28
CA CYS A 409 -9.44 -3.95 -18.58
C CYS A 409 -10.11 -4.68 -17.40
N GLY A 410 -9.49 -5.75 -16.91
CA GLY A 410 -10.10 -6.65 -15.92
C GLY A 410 -10.54 -5.98 -14.62
N MET A 411 -9.74 -5.03 -14.10
CA MET A 411 -10.09 -4.25 -12.91
C MET A 411 -11.30 -3.32 -13.14
N ASN A 412 -11.46 -2.76 -14.34
CA ASN A 412 -12.62 -1.93 -14.71
C ASN A 412 -13.87 -2.80 -14.94
N GLU A 413 -13.69 -4.00 -15.49
CA GLU A 413 -14.76 -4.98 -15.69
C GLU A 413 -15.20 -5.65 -14.38
N GLY A 414 -14.39 -5.54 -13.33
CA GLY A 414 -14.64 -6.19 -12.04
C GLY A 414 -14.36 -7.69 -12.05
N ARG A 415 -13.40 -8.14 -12.87
CA ARG A 415 -13.02 -9.56 -12.96
C ARG A 415 -12.27 -10.01 -11.70
N GLN A 416 -12.57 -11.22 -11.26
CA GLN A 416 -11.88 -11.87 -10.16
C GLN A 416 -10.62 -12.57 -10.69
N ALA A 417 -9.44 -12.05 -10.32
CA ALA A 417 -8.17 -12.63 -10.74
C ALA A 417 -7.45 -13.43 -9.65
N LYS A 418 -8.04 -13.54 -8.45
CA LYS A 418 -7.49 -14.35 -7.37
C LYS A 418 -8.62 -14.97 -6.55
N SER A 419 -8.46 -16.22 -6.12
CA SER A 419 -9.47 -16.93 -5.32
C SER A 419 -9.79 -16.23 -3.99
N THR A 420 -8.80 -15.55 -3.40
CA THR A 420 -8.92 -14.87 -2.09
C THR A 420 -9.39 -13.42 -2.18
N PHE A 421 -9.58 -12.86 -3.39
CA PHE A 421 -10.01 -11.47 -3.56
C PHE A 421 -11.07 -11.33 -4.66
N ASN A 422 -12.25 -10.83 -4.31
CA ASN A 422 -13.34 -10.51 -5.21
C ASN A 422 -13.78 -9.05 -4.97
N VAL A 423 -13.68 -8.18 -5.99
CA VAL A 423 -13.91 -6.74 -5.80
C VAL A 423 -15.34 -6.40 -5.38
N GLN A 424 -16.34 -7.17 -5.85
CA GLN A 424 -17.73 -6.97 -5.46
C GLN A 424 -17.94 -7.34 -3.99
N SER A 425 -17.33 -8.44 -3.53
CA SER A 425 -17.34 -8.82 -2.11
C SER A 425 -16.70 -7.74 -1.25
N TYR A 426 -15.53 -7.26 -1.66
CA TYR A 426 -14.80 -6.23 -0.94
C TYR A 426 -15.59 -4.91 -0.87
N ARG A 427 -16.20 -4.48 -1.98
CA ARG A 427 -17.08 -3.30 -2.02
C ARG A 427 -18.32 -3.46 -1.15
N ASN A 428 -18.96 -4.62 -1.16
CA ASN A 428 -20.16 -4.88 -0.36
C ASN A 428 -19.87 -4.86 1.14
N GLN A 429 -18.71 -5.36 1.55
CA GLN A 429 -18.33 -5.48 2.96
C GLN A 429 -18.00 -4.12 3.60
N TYR A 430 -17.37 -3.20 2.87
CA TYR A 430 -16.72 -2.02 3.46
C TYR A 430 -17.39 -0.70 3.04
N GLN A 431 -18.21 -0.16 3.95
CA GLN A 431 -18.95 1.10 3.75
C GLN A 431 -18.02 2.31 3.55
N ASP A 432 -16.91 2.36 4.28
CA ASP A 432 -15.91 3.43 4.18
C ASP A 432 -15.30 3.52 2.78
N LEU A 433 -15.08 2.38 2.12
CA LEU A 433 -14.57 2.35 0.74
C LEU A 433 -15.62 2.79 -0.26
N ARG A 434 -16.90 2.46 -0.04
CA ARG A 434 -18.01 2.98 -0.86
C ARG A 434 -18.15 4.50 -0.74
N LEU A 435 -17.93 5.06 0.44
CA LEU A 435 -17.86 6.50 0.65
C LEU A 435 -16.65 7.14 -0.06
N ALA A 436 -15.49 6.48 -0.02
CA ALA A 436 -14.26 7.02 -0.59
C ALA A 436 -14.18 6.91 -2.12
N PHE A 437 -14.60 5.78 -2.68
CA PHE A 437 -14.38 5.44 -4.10
C PHE A 437 -15.67 5.49 -4.93
N GLY A 438 -16.83 5.47 -4.29
CA GLY A 438 -18.12 5.31 -4.97
C GLY A 438 -18.29 3.90 -5.56
N TRP A 439 -19.43 3.66 -6.20
CA TRP A 439 -19.80 2.32 -6.67
C TRP A 439 -19.00 1.83 -7.88
N ASN A 440 -18.73 2.73 -8.83
CA ASN A 440 -18.22 2.38 -10.17
C ASN A 440 -16.70 2.44 -10.32
N ASN A 441 -15.97 3.01 -9.35
CA ASN A 441 -14.52 3.07 -9.40
C ASN A 441 -13.90 1.76 -8.90
N LEU A 442 -14.20 0.66 -9.58
CA LEU A 442 -13.70 -0.67 -9.23
C LEU A 442 -12.17 -0.71 -9.09
N PRO A 443 -11.36 -0.10 -9.99
CA PRO A 443 -9.90 -0.11 -9.84
C PRO A 443 -9.38 0.44 -8.50
N ALA A 444 -10.08 1.42 -7.90
CA ALA A 444 -9.68 1.95 -6.60
C ALA A 444 -9.78 0.90 -5.48
N TYR A 445 -10.76 -0.01 -5.53
CA TYR A 445 -10.90 -1.09 -4.54
C TYR A 445 -9.77 -2.11 -4.63
N TYR A 446 -9.40 -2.54 -5.85
CA TYR A 446 -8.25 -3.42 -6.07
C TYR A 446 -6.95 -2.77 -5.55
N ASN A 447 -6.74 -1.50 -5.91
CA ASN A 447 -5.56 -0.76 -5.48
C ASN A 447 -5.52 -0.61 -3.96
N HIS A 448 -6.65 -0.25 -3.34
CA HIS A 448 -6.74 -0.15 -1.89
C HIS A 448 -6.41 -1.47 -1.20
N TYR A 449 -6.97 -2.59 -1.67
CA TYR A 449 -6.69 -3.88 -1.05
C TYR A 449 -5.20 -4.23 -1.11
N ARG A 450 -4.58 -4.01 -2.28
CA ARG A 450 -3.16 -4.26 -2.54
C ARG A 450 -2.22 -3.39 -1.70
N THR A 451 -2.57 -2.13 -1.45
CA THR A 451 -1.68 -1.18 -0.74
C THR A 451 -1.95 -1.06 0.75
N ALA A 452 -3.18 -1.36 1.19
CA ALA A 452 -3.61 -1.15 2.58
C ALA A 452 -4.48 -2.29 3.10
N GLY A 453 -5.53 -2.67 2.37
CA GLY A 453 -6.56 -3.59 2.86
C GLY A 453 -6.06 -4.95 3.33
N ILE A 454 -5.08 -5.54 2.65
CA ILE A 454 -4.46 -6.81 3.06
C ILE A 454 -3.69 -6.67 4.38
N TYR A 455 -3.03 -5.53 4.60
CA TYR A 455 -2.26 -5.24 5.82
C TYR A 455 -3.17 -4.83 7.00
N GLU A 456 -4.32 -4.25 6.70
CA GLU A 456 -5.38 -3.97 7.69
C GLU A 456 -6.13 -5.25 8.12
N GLY A 457 -5.83 -6.40 7.51
CA GLY A 457 -6.53 -7.66 7.79
C GLY A 457 -7.96 -7.70 7.25
N ARG A 458 -8.29 -6.87 6.25
CA ARG A 458 -9.63 -6.86 5.65
C ARG A 458 -9.87 -8.13 4.83
N ASN A 459 -11.09 -8.64 4.88
CA ASN A 459 -11.51 -9.81 4.13
C ASN A 459 -11.82 -9.45 2.67
N GLY A 460 -11.08 -10.04 1.72
CA GLY A 460 -11.20 -9.76 0.29
C GLY A 460 -12.33 -10.53 -0.43
N THR A 461 -12.97 -11.50 0.20
CA THR A 461 -13.93 -12.40 -0.47
C THR A 461 -15.06 -12.86 0.46
N GLY A 462 -16.07 -13.55 -0.09
CA GLY A 462 -17.14 -14.22 0.66
C GLY A 462 -18.33 -13.35 1.09
N CYS A 463 -18.29 -12.03 0.85
CA CYS A 463 -19.40 -11.13 1.16
C CYS A 463 -20.37 -11.01 -0.04
N THR A 464 -21.54 -11.65 0.05
CA THR A 464 -22.52 -11.69 -1.05
C THR A 464 -23.60 -10.62 -0.97
N SER A 465 -23.71 -9.90 0.15
CA SER A 465 -24.74 -8.89 0.38
C SER A 465 -24.15 -7.60 0.94
N LEU A 466 -24.76 -6.47 0.59
CA LEU A 466 -24.32 -5.15 1.02
C LEU A 466 -24.38 -5.01 2.55
N GLN A 467 -23.24 -4.72 3.16
CA GLN A 467 -23.11 -4.51 4.60
C GLN A 467 -23.11 -3.02 4.93
N ASN A 468 -23.86 -2.65 5.97
CA ASN A 468 -23.96 -1.28 6.48
C ASN A 468 -24.21 -0.24 5.36
N PRO A 469 -25.38 -0.24 4.71
CA PRO A 469 -25.68 0.72 3.66
C PRO A 469 -25.48 2.17 4.11
N ILE A 470 -25.02 3.02 3.18
CA ILE A 470 -24.75 4.44 3.46
C ILE A 470 -26.06 5.17 3.80
N HIS A 471 -26.02 5.90 4.91
CA HIS A 471 -27.15 6.69 5.44
C HIS A 471 -26.71 8.08 5.93
N VAL A 472 -25.42 8.42 5.85
CA VAL A 472 -24.89 9.75 6.18
C VAL A 472 -24.52 10.47 4.90
N PHE A 473 -25.04 11.68 4.73
CA PHE A 473 -24.75 12.54 3.57
C PHE A 473 -24.31 13.92 4.05
N TRP A 474 -23.11 14.38 3.66
CA TRP A 474 -22.51 15.64 4.11
C TRP A 474 -22.56 15.84 5.65
N GLY A 475 -22.29 14.78 6.40
CA GLY A 475 -22.30 14.79 7.87
C GLY A 475 -23.69 14.75 8.52
N THR A 476 -24.77 14.68 7.73
CA THR A 476 -26.15 14.54 8.23
C THR A 476 -26.57 13.08 8.19
N ASP A 477 -26.99 12.53 9.34
CA ASP A 477 -27.57 11.19 9.44
C ASP A 477 -29.03 11.19 8.97
N LEU A 478 -29.30 10.47 7.88
CA LEU A 478 -30.61 10.35 7.24
C LEU A 478 -31.40 9.12 7.72
N SER A 479 -30.84 8.26 8.56
CA SER A 479 -31.53 7.08 9.13
C SER A 479 -32.96 7.38 9.66
N PRO A 480 -33.25 8.58 10.22
CA PRO A 480 -34.60 8.88 10.68
C PRO A 480 -35.66 8.99 9.58
N ILE A 481 -35.27 9.22 8.33
CA ILE A 481 -36.18 9.36 7.19
C ILE A 481 -35.88 8.40 6.03
N TYR A 482 -34.74 7.70 6.06
CA TYR A 482 -34.25 6.85 4.98
C TYR A 482 -33.64 5.55 5.51
N ASP A 483 -33.98 4.44 4.88
CA ASP A 483 -33.34 3.14 5.06
C ASP A 483 -33.17 2.50 3.67
N TYR A 484 -31.95 2.11 3.32
CA TYR A 484 -31.65 1.55 1.99
C TYR A 484 -32.50 0.31 1.69
N ASN A 485 -32.62 -0.63 2.64
CA ASN A 485 -33.31 -1.89 2.39
C ASN A 485 -34.81 -1.68 2.19
N TYR A 486 -35.41 -0.77 2.95
CA TYR A 486 -36.79 -0.34 2.78
C TYR A 486 -36.99 0.34 1.41
N TYR A 487 -36.12 1.29 1.08
CA TYR A 487 -36.25 2.04 -0.17
C TYR A 487 -35.96 1.18 -1.42
N ASN A 488 -35.13 0.15 -1.29
CA ASN A 488 -34.86 -0.83 -2.34
C ASN A 488 -36.05 -1.79 -2.63
N GLN A 489 -37.16 -1.67 -1.89
CA GLN A 489 -38.39 -2.40 -2.20
C GLN A 489 -39.10 -1.84 -3.45
N TYR A 490 -38.93 -0.54 -3.74
CA TYR A 490 -39.40 0.09 -4.97
C TYR A 490 -38.75 -0.58 -6.18
N THR A 491 -39.58 -1.20 -7.04
CA THR A 491 -39.09 -2.07 -8.11
C THR A 491 -38.33 -1.30 -9.19
N ASP A 492 -38.78 -0.09 -9.51
CA ASP A 492 -38.08 0.84 -10.41
C ASP A 492 -36.69 1.19 -9.89
N LEU A 493 -36.57 1.48 -8.59
CA LEU A 493 -35.30 1.85 -7.96
C LEU A 493 -34.35 0.65 -7.82
N ARG A 494 -34.88 -0.53 -7.46
CA ARG A 494 -34.08 -1.76 -7.42
C ARG A 494 -33.52 -2.12 -8.79
N ASN A 495 -34.30 -1.93 -9.85
CA ASN A 495 -33.85 -2.20 -11.22
C ASN A 495 -32.81 -1.16 -11.69
N ALA A 496 -32.96 0.10 -11.27
CA ALA A 496 -32.05 1.18 -11.67
C ALA A 496 -30.74 1.20 -10.87
N PHE A 497 -30.80 0.92 -9.57
CA PHE A 497 -29.72 1.19 -8.62
C PHE A 497 -29.40 0.02 -7.68
N GLY A 498 -29.99 -1.17 -7.90
CA GLY A 498 -29.83 -2.31 -7.00
C GLY A 498 -28.37 -2.60 -6.65
N GLY A 499 -28.05 -2.53 -5.36
CA GLY A 499 -26.69 -2.67 -4.82
C GLY A 499 -26.02 -1.33 -4.51
N ASP A 500 -26.23 -0.29 -5.33
CA ASP A 500 -25.61 1.02 -5.20
C ASP A 500 -26.34 1.89 -4.16
N ASP A 501 -25.93 1.74 -2.90
CA ASP A 501 -26.50 2.48 -1.77
C ASP A 501 -26.34 4.01 -1.88
N MET A 502 -25.25 4.47 -2.50
CA MET A 502 -25.02 5.90 -2.73
C MET A 502 -25.98 6.47 -3.77
N ALA A 503 -26.18 5.78 -4.90
CA ALA A 503 -27.13 6.21 -5.92
C ALA A 503 -28.57 6.17 -5.39
N MET A 504 -28.90 5.13 -4.62
CA MET A 504 -30.21 4.97 -3.97
C MET A 504 -30.51 6.12 -2.99
N MET A 505 -29.55 6.50 -2.15
CA MET A 505 -29.66 7.63 -1.23
C MET A 505 -29.72 8.96 -1.97
N THR A 506 -28.91 9.12 -3.03
CA THR A 506 -28.92 10.33 -3.86
C THR A 506 -30.28 10.51 -4.53
N HIS A 507 -30.86 9.45 -5.07
CA HIS A 507 -32.21 9.48 -5.63
C HIS A 507 -33.24 9.89 -4.58
N PHE A 508 -33.18 9.34 -3.36
CA PHE A 508 -34.10 9.73 -2.30
C PHE A 508 -34.05 11.25 -2.03
N LEU A 509 -32.85 11.82 -1.95
CA LEU A 509 -32.65 13.25 -1.69
C LEU A 509 -33.05 14.16 -2.87
N SER A 510 -32.76 13.76 -4.12
CA SER A 510 -33.02 14.61 -5.29
C SER A 510 -34.44 14.49 -5.84
N CYS A 511 -35.02 13.29 -5.74
CA CYS A 511 -36.28 12.91 -6.38
C CYS A 511 -37.28 12.38 -5.35
N GLY A 512 -36.87 11.40 -4.54
CA GLY A 512 -37.75 10.69 -3.62
C GLY A 512 -38.52 11.59 -2.66
N MET A 513 -37.86 12.57 -2.05
CA MET A 513 -38.51 13.52 -1.13
C MET A 513 -39.50 14.45 -1.84
N ASN A 514 -39.22 14.85 -3.08
CA ASN A 514 -40.13 15.65 -3.91
C ASN A 514 -41.35 14.83 -4.36
N GLU A 515 -41.13 13.55 -4.67
CA GLU A 515 -42.18 12.60 -5.05
C GLU A 515 -43.01 12.13 -3.85
N GLY A 516 -42.58 12.43 -2.62
CA GLY A 516 -43.20 11.95 -1.38
C GLY A 516 -43.01 10.46 -1.12
N ARG A 517 -41.97 9.84 -1.70
CA ARG A 517 -41.66 8.44 -1.47
C ARG A 517 -41.26 8.20 -0.01
N ARG A 518 -41.75 7.09 0.54
CA ARG A 518 -41.45 6.70 1.91
C ARG A 518 -40.05 6.08 1.96
N GLY A 519 -39.14 6.73 2.68
CA GLY A 519 -37.74 6.31 2.78
C GLY A 519 -37.49 5.20 3.80
N ASN A 520 -38.33 5.10 4.83
CA ASN A 520 -38.26 4.07 5.86
C ASN A 520 -39.64 3.80 6.50
N VAL A 521 -39.71 2.83 7.41
CA VAL A 521 -40.94 2.55 8.18
C VAL A 521 -41.28 3.63 9.21
N GLY A 522 -40.32 4.43 9.67
CA GLY A 522 -40.51 5.37 10.78
C GLY A 522 -41.10 6.73 10.40
N PHE A 523 -41.01 7.11 9.12
CA PHE A 523 -41.43 8.41 8.64
C PHE A 523 -42.20 8.34 7.33
N ASP A 524 -43.37 8.95 7.31
CA ASP A 524 -44.23 9.14 6.15
C ASP A 524 -44.60 10.62 6.06
N VAL A 525 -44.13 11.29 5.00
CA VAL A 525 -44.30 12.74 4.86
C VAL A 525 -45.76 13.16 4.78
N TYR A 526 -46.64 12.33 4.20
CA TYR A 526 -48.06 12.63 4.12
C TYR A 526 -48.72 12.48 5.47
N SER A 527 -48.32 11.45 6.22
CA SER A 527 -48.79 11.27 7.60
C SER A 527 -48.40 12.44 8.49
N TYR A 528 -47.14 12.88 8.37
CA TYR A 528 -46.62 14.02 9.09
C TYR A 528 -47.34 15.34 8.72
N ARG A 529 -47.57 15.59 7.43
CA ARG A 529 -48.36 16.73 6.95
C ARG A 529 -49.79 16.70 7.47
N ASN A 530 -50.44 15.55 7.47
CA ASN A 530 -51.84 15.40 7.90
C ASN A 530 -51.99 15.68 9.39
N GLN A 531 -51.03 15.24 10.22
CA GLN A 531 -51.09 15.38 11.67
C GLN A 531 -50.90 16.83 12.15
N TYR A 532 -50.03 17.60 11.50
CA TYR A 532 -49.52 18.87 12.03
C TYR A 532 -49.97 20.09 11.21
N SER A 533 -51.05 20.74 11.67
CA SER A 533 -51.64 21.91 11.01
C SER A 533 -50.75 23.14 11.04
N ASP A 534 -49.95 23.32 12.09
CA ASP A 534 -48.95 24.38 12.19
C ASP A 534 -47.90 24.28 11.07
N LEU A 535 -47.49 23.05 10.71
CA LEU A 535 -46.56 22.84 9.60
C LEU A 535 -47.22 23.09 8.24
N ARG A 536 -48.52 22.77 8.08
CA ARG A 536 -49.29 23.15 6.88
C ARG A 536 -49.40 24.67 6.72
N GLN A 537 -49.59 25.41 7.81
CA GLN A 537 -49.56 26.87 7.78
C GLN A 537 -48.17 27.41 7.43
N ALA A 538 -47.11 26.81 7.98
CA ALA A 538 -45.74 27.28 7.77
C ALA A 538 -45.16 26.93 6.40
N PHE A 539 -45.42 25.72 5.91
CA PHE A 539 -44.75 25.17 4.72
C PHE A 539 -45.66 25.10 3.48
N GLY A 540 -46.98 25.16 3.68
CA GLY A 540 -47.95 24.89 2.63
C GLY A 540 -48.03 23.42 2.23
N TRP A 541 -49.05 23.07 1.45
CA TRP A 541 -49.41 21.67 1.18
C TRP A 541 -48.39 20.85 0.37
N ASN A 542 -47.71 21.50 -0.58
CA ASN A 542 -46.91 20.85 -1.62
C ASN A 542 -45.39 20.87 -1.34
N ASN A 543 -44.93 21.58 -0.31
CA ASN A 543 -43.51 21.68 -0.01
C ASN A 543 -43.02 20.50 0.84
N LEU A 544 -43.08 19.28 0.28
CA LEU A 544 -42.75 18.04 1.00
C LEU A 544 -41.35 18.07 1.61
N ASN A 545 -40.36 18.64 0.90
CA ASN A 545 -38.99 18.79 1.42
C ASN A 545 -38.91 19.54 2.75
N ALA A 546 -39.77 20.54 2.97
CA ALA A 546 -39.80 21.27 4.24
C ALA A 546 -40.27 20.39 5.39
N TYR A 547 -41.21 19.46 5.15
CA TYR A 547 -41.66 18.49 6.15
C TYR A 547 -40.57 17.46 6.51
N TYR A 548 -39.89 16.88 5.52
CA TYR A 548 -38.74 16.00 5.77
C TYR A 548 -37.65 16.74 6.55
N SER A 549 -37.30 17.95 6.10
CA SER A 549 -36.28 18.78 6.74
C SER A 549 -36.69 19.14 8.17
N HIS A 550 -37.96 19.47 8.42
CA HIS A 550 -38.45 19.75 9.76
C HIS A 550 -38.35 18.52 10.66
N TYR A 551 -38.78 17.34 10.19
CA TYR A 551 -38.72 16.13 11.00
C TYR A 551 -37.27 15.77 11.39
N LEU A 552 -36.36 15.84 10.42
CA LEU A 552 -34.94 15.58 10.60
C LEU A 552 -34.30 16.58 11.57
N ASN A 553 -34.62 17.87 11.41
CA ASN A 553 -33.95 18.94 12.12
C ASN A 553 -34.61 19.34 13.43
N SER A 554 -35.89 19.04 13.69
CA SER A 554 -36.62 19.51 14.88
C SER A 554 -37.69 18.53 15.36
N GLY A 555 -38.52 18.03 14.46
CA GLY A 555 -39.74 17.28 14.78
C GLY A 555 -39.52 16.08 15.70
N ARG A 556 -38.42 15.35 15.53
CA ARG A 556 -38.06 14.25 16.45
C ARG A 556 -37.77 14.72 17.87
N ARG A 557 -37.05 15.84 18.02
CA ARG A 557 -36.74 16.43 19.33
C ARG A 557 -37.97 17.01 20.00
N GLU A 558 -38.94 17.44 19.21
CA GLU A 558 -40.25 17.89 19.68
C GLU A 558 -41.19 16.73 20.07
N GLY A 559 -40.80 15.47 19.84
CA GLY A 559 -41.63 14.30 20.10
C GLY A 559 -42.78 14.12 19.10
N ARG A 560 -42.70 14.73 17.92
CA ARG A 560 -43.73 14.59 16.89
C ARG A 560 -43.70 13.20 16.24
N ALA A 561 -44.88 12.59 16.08
CA ALA A 561 -45.07 11.31 15.42
C ALA A 561 -44.84 11.43 13.91
N GLY A 562 -43.94 10.61 13.36
CA GLY A 562 -43.59 10.61 11.93
C GLY A 562 -44.51 9.79 11.02
N THR A 563 -45.41 8.98 11.59
CA THR A 563 -46.28 8.03 10.86
C THR A 563 -47.55 7.76 11.66
N GLY A 564 -48.55 7.11 11.03
CA GLY A 564 -49.75 6.58 11.69
C GLY A 564 -51.00 7.46 11.58
N CYS A 565 -50.84 8.70 11.11
CA CYS A 565 -51.94 9.61 10.80
C CYS A 565 -52.33 9.48 9.32
N ASN A 566 -53.49 8.90 9.03
CA ASN A 566 -53.98 8.71 7.65
C ASN A 566 -55.05 9.73 7.24
N THR A 567 -55.53 10.54 8.18
CA THR A 567 -56.59 11.53 7.96
C THR A 567 -56.14 12.89 8.45
N LEU A 568 -56.56 13.94 7.75
CA LEU A 568 -56.20 15.31 8.09
C LEU A 568 -56.68 15.66 9.51
N GLN A 569 -55.76 16.15 10.35
CA GLN A 569 -56.05 16.61 11.70
C GLN A 569 -56.02 18.13 11.76
N ASN A 570 -56.98 18.71 12.49
CA ASN A 570 -57.12 20.15 12.75
C ASN A 570 -57.03 21.01 11.45
N PRO A 571 -58.00 20.90 10.54
CA PRO A 571 -58.00 21.66 9.29
C PRO A 571 -57.88 23.17 9.51
N ILE A 572 -57.24 23.88 8.59
CA ILE A 572 -56.95 25.31 8.76
C ILE A 572 -58.21 26.15 8.60
N HIS A 573 -58.45 27.04 9.57
CA HIS A 573 -59.61 27.93 9.63
C HIS A 573 -59.27 29.34 10.16
N THR A 574 -57.98 29.68 10.27
CA THR A 574 -57.52 30.98 10.77
C THR A 574 -56.74 31.74 9.70
N PHE A 575 -56.96 33.05 9.61
CA PHE A 575 -56.25 33.93 8.68
C PHE A 575 -56.01 35.29 9.32
N PHE A 576 -54.76 35.77 9.34
CA PHE A 576 -54.35 37.01 10.04
C PHE A 576 -54.88 37.14 11.48
N GLY A 577 -54.90 36.04 12.23
CA GLY A 577 -55.38 36.02 13.62
C GLY A 577 -56.90 36.01 13.79
N VAL A 578 -57.67 36.01 12.69
CA VAL A 578 -59.12 35.87 12.72
C VAL A 578 -59.50 34.40 12.60
N ASP A 579 -60.40 33.94 13.46
CA ASP A 579 -60.96 32.58 13.44
C ASP A 579 -62.27 32.53 12.63
N PHE A 580 -62.26 31.78 11.53
CA PHE A 580 -63.40 31.58 10.64
C PHE A 580 -64.25 30.35 11.01
N SER A 581 -63.90 29.60 12.06
CA SER A 581 -64.68 28.43 12.52
C SER A 581 -66.20 28.68 12.72
N PRO A 582 -66.69 29.90 13.03
CA PRO A 582 -68.13 30.16 13.08
C PRO A 582 -68.86 30.00 11.75
N VAL A 583 -68.18 30.21 10.63
CA VAL A 583 -68.78 30.25 9.28
C VAL A 583 -68.14 29.27 8.30
N TYR A 584 -67.06 28.60 8.69
CA TYR A 584 -66.29 27.67 7.88
C TYR A 584 -65.95 26.41 8.67
N ASP A 585 -66.32 25.26 8.12
CA ASP A 585 -65.93 23.93 8.55
C ASP A 585 -65.42 23.16 7.32
N TYR A 586 -64.19 22.67 7.38
CA TYR A 586 -63.52 22.04 6.24
C TYR A 586 -64.29 20.82 5.71
N GLU A 587 -64.74 19.92 6.60
CA GLU A 587 -65.42 18.69 6.18
C GLU A 587 -66.81 19.00 5.61
N TYR A 588 -67.53 19.97 6.20
CA TYR A 588 -68.79 20.47 5.67
C TYR A 588 -68.57 21.07 4.27
N TYR A 589 -67.61 21.98 4.12
CA TYR A 589 -67.36 22.65 2.85
C TYR A 589 -66.93 21.67 1.77
N LYS A 590 -66.05 20.71 2.10
CA LYS A 590 -65.62 19.65 1.18
C LYS A 590 -66.74 18.69 0.77
N SER A 591 -67.59 18.28 1.70
CA SER A 591 -68.68 17.33 1.41
C SER A 591 -69.78 17.95 0.53
N HIS A 592 -70.03 19.26 0.68
CA HIS A 592 -71.08 19.99 -0.03
C HIS A 592 -70.64 20.64 -1.34
N ASN A 593 -69.34 20.62 -1.68
CA ASN A 593 -68.80 21.22 -2.90
C ASN A 593 -68.01 20.19 -3.71
N ALA A 594 -68.72 19.47 -4.58
CA ALA A 594 -68.13 18.38 -5.38
C ALA A 594 -67.07 18.88 -6.38
N ASP A 595 -67.24 20.09 -6.91
CA ASP A 595 -66.27 20.79 -7.76
C ASP A 595 -64.93 20.97 -7.04
N LEU A 596 -64.95 21.46 -5.81
CA LEU A 596 -63.74 21.67 -5.00
C LEU A 596 -63.10 20.35 -4.60
N ARG A 597 -63.91 19.31 -4.34
CA ARG A 597 -63.40 17.96 -4.09
C ARG A 597 -62.62 17.38 -5.26
N MET A 598 -63.10 17.59 -6.48
CA MET A 598 -62.38 17.17 -7.68
C MET A 598 -61.11 18.00 -7.90
N ALA A 599 -61.13 19.29 -7.56
CA ALA A 599 -60.00 20.19 -7.79
C ALA A 599 -58.88 20.05 -6.74
N PHE A 600 -59.24 19.95 -5.46
CA PHE A 600 -58.30 20.11 -4.34
C PHE A 600 -58.05 18.82 -3.55
N GLY A 601 -58.87 17.78 -3.74
CA GLY A 601 -58.78 16.54 -2.97
C GLY A 601 -58.93 16.79 -1.46
N ASP A 602 -57.84 16.57 -0.71
CA ASP A 602 -57.77 16.71 0.75
C ASP A 602 -57.05 18.00 1.22
N ASN A 603 -56.68 18.90 0.31
CA ASN A 603 -55.89 20.09 0.63
C ASN A 603 -56.69 21.16 1.38
N ASP A 604 -56.73 21.11 2.72
CA ASP A 604 -57.45 22.08 3.56
C ASP A 604 -57.09 23.54 3.30
N MET A 605 -55.84 23.82 2.93
CA MET A 605 -55.39 25.16 2.58
C MET A 605 -56.09 25.69 1.33
N ASP A 606 -56.26 24.86 0.29
CA ASP A 606 -56.92 25.30 -0.95
C ASP A 606 -58.43 25.48 -0.74
N TYR A 607 -59.08 24.63 0.07
CA TYR A 607 -60.48 24.84 0.44
C TYR A 607 -60.68 26.15 1.22
N PHE A 608 -59.81 26.41 2.20
CA PHE A 608 -59.92 27.60 3.01
C PHE A 608 -59.60 28.85 2.19
N ALA A 609 -58.55 28.80 1.35
CA ALA A 609 -58.24 29.87 0.41
C ALA A 609 -59.41 30.15 -0.54
N HIS A 610 -60.00 29.11 -1.14
CA HIS A 610 -61.17 29.26 -1.99
C HIS A 610 -62.34 29.88 -1.24
N PHE A 611 -62.63 29.46 -0.01
CA PHE A 611 -63.70 30.07 0.78
C PHE A 611 -63.47 31.58 0.98
N LEU A 612 -62.23 31.96 1.32
CA LEU A 612 -61.85 33.36 1.54
C LEU A 612 -61.93 34.22 0.27
N THR A 613 -61.51 33.70 -0.88
CA THR A 613 -61.42 34.48 -2.13
C THR A 613 -62.69 34.44 -2.98
N ASN A 614 -63.41 33.32 -2.94
CA ASN A 614 -64.53 33.01 -3.82
C ASN A 614 -65.79 32.67 -3.05
N GLY A 615 -65.71 31.71 -2.12
CA GLY A 615 -66.87 31.13 -1.45
C GLY A 615 -67.77 32.14 -0.77
N MET A 616 -67.21 33.12 -0.05
CA MET A 616 -67.99 34.19 0.58
C MET A 616 -68.67 35.12 -0.43
N ASN A 617 -68.03 35.40 -1.56
CA ASN A 617 -68.60 36.25 -2.64
C ASN A 617 -69.67 35.51 -3.45
N GLU A 618 -69.54 34.19 -3.57
CA GLU A 618 -70.51 33.31 -4.23
C GLU A 618 -71.70 32.98 -3.31
N GLY A 619 -71.60 33.30 -2.02
CA GLY A 619 -72.61 32.97 -1.01
C GLY A 619 -72.69 31.49 -0.69
N ARG A 620 -71.57 30.75 -0.83
CA ARG A 620 -71.53 29.31 -0.50
C ARG A 620 -71.64 29.09 1.00
N GLN A 621 -72.42 28.10 1.40
CA GLN A 621 -72.49 27.66 2.79
C GLN A 621 -71.28 26.78 3.10
N ALA A 622 -70.48 27.19 4.09
CA ALA A 622 -69.26 26.49 4.47
C ALA A 622 -69.29 25.91 5.89
N SER A 623 -70.35 26.16 6.66
CA SER A 623 -70.62 25.44 7.91
C SER A 623 -72.12 25.17 8.04
N ALA A 624 -72.46 24.15 8.82
CA ALA A 624 -73.85 23.85 9.14
C ALA A 624 -74.52 24.96 10.00
N GLY A 625 -73.73 25.80 10.67
CA GLY A 625 -74.19 26.82 11.61
C GLY A 625 -74.34 28.23 11.03
N PHE A 626 -74.01 28.44 9.74
CA PHE A 626 -74.13 29.75 9.10
C PHE A 626 -74.56 29.64 7.63
N ASN A 627 -75.68 30.25 7.28
CA ASN A 627 -76.14 30.47 5.91
C ASN A 627 -76.27 31.97 5.65
N VAL A 628 -75.49 32.50 4.70
CA VAL A 628 -75.44 33.95 4.44
C VAL A 628 -76.78 34.52 3.97
N TRP A 629 -77.56 33.74 3.22
CA TRP A 629 -78.84 34.18 2.68
C TRP A 629 -79.90 34.24 3.78
N THR A 630 -79.93 33.25 4.67
CA THR A 630 -80.77 33.29 5.88
C THR A 630 -80.40 34.47 6.76
N TYR A 631 -79.10 34.64 7.04
CA TYR A 631 -78.60 35.72 7.90
C TYR A 631 -78.91 37.11 7.32
N ALA A 632 -78.67 37.30 6.02
CA ALA A 632 -79.04 38.53 5.33
C ALA A 632 -80.55 38.77 5.37
N SER A 633 -81.39 37.73 5.26
CA SER A 633 -82.86 37.84 5.29
C SER A 633 -83.42 38.16 6.69
N ASN A 634 -82.78 37.68 7.75
CA ASN A 634 -83.21 37.92 9.13
C ASN A 634 -82.94 39.35 9.62
N TYR A 635 -81.90 40.02 9.08
CA TYR A 635 -81.39 41.26 9.65
C TYR A 635 -81.41 42.43 8.67
N ALA A 636 -82.47 43.25 8.75
CA ALA A 636 -82.65 44.42 7.89
C ALA A 636 -81.57 45.50 8.07
N ASP A 637 -81.05 45.64 9.29
CA ASP A 637 -79.92 46.53 9.59
C ASP A 637 -78.67 46.15 8.79
N LEU A 638 -78.35 44.85 8.69
CA LEU A 638 -77.21 44.38 7.91
C LEU A 638 -77.45 44.54 6.41
N ARG A 639 -78.70 44.34 5.93
CA ARG A 639 -79.05 44.60 4.51
C ARG A 639 -78.84 46.06 4.11
N ASN A 640 -79.21 46.98 4.99
CA ASN A 640 -79.03 48.40 4.76
C ASN A 640 -77.54 48.80 4.72
N VAL A 641 -76.67 48.07 5.44
CA VAL A 641 -75.23 48.34 5.48
C VAL A 641 -74.47 47.66 4.34
N PHE A 642 -74.69 46.36 4.13
CA PHE A 642 -73.87 45.56 3.22
C PHE A 642 -74.49 45.39 1.83
N GLY A 643 -75.81 45.52 1.67
CA GLY A 643 -76.49 45.28 0.39
C GLY A 643 -76.10 43.91 -0.19
N TRP A 644 -75.52 43.92 -1.40
CA TRP A 644 -75.04 42.72 -2.12
C TRP A 644 -73.61 42.28 -1.76
N ASN A 645 -72.93 42.96 -0.83
CA ASN A 645 -71.62 42.54 -0.36
C ASN A 645 -71.75 41.35 0.60
N LEU A 646 -71.87 40.14 0.05
CA LEU A 646 -72.03 38.91 0.81
C LEU A 646 -70.92 38.69 1.83
N SER A 647 -69.66 38.93 1.44
CA SER A 647 -68.48 38.82 2.34
C SER A 647 -68.61 39.67 3.61
N GLY A 648 -69.27 40.84 3.53
CA GLY A 648 -69.55 41.68 4.69
C GLY A 648 -70.39 40.99 5.76
N TYR A 649 -71.36 40.17 5.38
CA TYR A 649 -72.21 39.42 6.31
C TYR A 649 -71.46 38.30 7.03
N TYR A 650 -70.58 37.57 6.34
CA TYR A 650 -69.72 36.55 6.96
C TYR A 650 -68.81 37.19 8.03
N LEU A 651 -68.12 38.28 7.66
CA LEU A 651 -67.24 38.99 8.58
C LEU A 651 -68.00 39.63 9.75
N HIS A 652 -69.21 40.15 9.52
CA HIS A 652 -70.05 40.65 10.60
C HIS A 652 -70.42 39.54 11.59
N TYR A 653 -70.80 38.36 11.10
CA TYR A 653 -71.17 37.26 11.98
C TYR A 653 -69.99 36.78 12.84
N ILE A 654 -68.80 36.68 12.24
CA ILE A 654 -67.54 36.36 12.94
C ILE A 654 -67.25 37.37 14.05
N ASN A 655 -67.31 38.67 13.73
CA ASN A 655 -66.86 39.72 14.65
C ASN A 655 -67.90 40.08 15.74
N TYR A 656 -69.19 40.06 15.38
CA TYR A 656 -70.29 40.59 16.20
C TYR A 656 -71.46 39.62 16.30
N GLY A 657 -71.98 39.15 15.16
CA GLY A 657 -73.27 38.48 15.08
C GLY A 657 -73.42 37.25 15.98
N LYS A 658 -72.37 36.43 16.10
CA LYS A 658 -72.37 35.28 17.01
C LYS A 658 -72.45 35.70 18.49
N LYS A 659 -71.76 36.77 18.89
CA LYS A 659 -71.79 37.30 20.27
C LYS A 659 -73.12 37.98 20.59
N GLU A 660 -73.74 38.58 19.59
CA GLU A 660 -75.07 39.20 19.69
C GLU A 660 -76.22 38.18 19.72
N GLY A 661 -75.94 36.88 19.57
CA GLY A 661 -76.97 35.84 19.57
C GLY A 661 -77.83 35.84 18.31
N ARG A 662 -77.32 36.37 17.19
CA ARG A 662 -78.08 36.45 15.94
C ARG A 662 -78.24 35.06 15.28
N ILE A 663 -79.44 34.76 14.80
CA ILE A 663 -79.85 33.52 14.13
C ILE A 663 -79.38 33.53 12.68
N ALA A 664 -78.50 32.60 12.33
CA ALA A 664 -77.86 32.54 11.02
C ALA A 664 -78.19 31.30 10.18
N VAL A 665 -79.11 30.44 10.64
CA VAL A 665 -79.59 29.23 9.92
C VAL A 665 -81.08 29.06 10.07
#